data_AF-A0A1G3H279-F1
#
_entry.id   AF-A0A1G3H279-F1
#
_cell.length_a   1.000
_cell.length_b   1.000
_cell.length_c   1.000
_cell.angle_alpha   90.00
_cell.angle_beta   90.00
_cell.angle_gamma   90.00
#
_symmetry.space_group_name_H-M   'P 1'
#
loop_
_entity.id
_entity.type
_entity.pdbx_description
1 polymer ?
#
loop_
_entity_poly.entity_id
_entity_poly.type
_entity_poly.pdbx_seq_one_letter_code
_entity_poly.pdbx_strand_id
1 'polypeptide(L)'
;MNSQFDRTRLALLLLLVALLGVGMWAYRGVGDSVREIRATGLRTLLNTQVGTLEQWIAERRHEAEQLAADAELSADIVRLASAARQHDRAGIIEGILGKAAAIGVTAALVIDPRGGILAASEAQRTGHGVTPDFFAHLAPVLKGQSAFVRPYSGPGDTAGAMEIGRAWVAAPIRNAKGGIVAMLALGSPADKGFAGLFEAARLGRSGEALAFDAEGWLLSPSRHAEELRQHGLAARLAAPAAETLSRLAMQAVAKRGEGGEGLLLQPYPNYLGRDVIGAWRWLREHDIGVAIEIEASEAYAPLTYLQIGFSIVLLLIFIVWLSGFLSPGALATLLRRDAKVRELGPYRLLRQIGEGAISNVYLAQHRMLKRPAAVKVLKTQKASDEWIARFQREVQLSSQLHHPNTIAIYDYGTGSTGEFYYAMEYLEGLSLADLVERYGPLPPARTAYILRQACASLWEAHGCGLVHRDIKPQNIMLCQIRGERDFVKVLDFGLVKQVGGEQTRDLTRAMRILGTPLYMSPERIRNPSDADGRADIYALGAVGFFLLTGKRLFETETEHDLTYHVLHTVPKLVSECSPFAVPAELDALIGRCLEKDAAARPQSIIEVASALDGLLVHMPWTRSQIDAWWKNHWVNEGDPGRRFTAPSS
;
A
#
# COMPACT_ATOMS: atom_id res chain seq x y z
N MET A 1 8.43 -50.86 -37.70
CA MET A 1 8.20 -49.76 -36.73
C MET A 1 9.26 -48.69 -37.05
N ASN A 2 9.00 -47.45 -37.48
CA ASN A 2 7.96 -46.53 -37.05
C ASN A 2 7.85 -45.26 -37.97
N SER A 3 7.68 -45.40 -39.30
CA SER A 3 7.59 -44.21 -40.19
C SER A 3 6.35 -43.33 -39.94
N GLN A 4 5.28 -43.90 -39.39
CA GLN A 4 4.10 -43.16 -38.92
C GLN A 4 4.38 -42.34 -37.65
N PHE A 5 5.34 -42.78 -36.83
CA PHE A 5 5.68 -42.18 -35.54
C PHE A 5 6.56 -40.93 -35.66
N ASP A 6 7.38 -40.85 -36.71
CA ASP A 6 8.13 -39.63 -37.04
C ASP A 6 7.25 -38.55 -37.69
N ARG A 7 6.26 -38.96 -38.50
CA ARG A 7 5.32 -38.01 -39.13
C ARG A 7 4.40 -37.33 -38.12
N THR A 8 3.94 -38.04 -37.10
CA THR A 8 3.12 -37.46 -36.02
C THR A 8 3.91 -36.49 -35.15
N ARG A 9 5.18 -36.80 -34.86
CA ARG A 9 6.08 -35.89 -34.12
C ARG A 9 6.41 -34.62 -34.90
N LEU A 10 6.67 -34.75 -36.21
CA LEU A 10 6.88 -33.60 -37.07
C LEU A 10 5.63 -32.72 -37.17
N ALA A 11 4.44 -33.32 -37.28
CA ALA A 11 3.16 -32.59 -37.27
C ALA A 11 2.90 -31.85 -35.94
N LEU A 12 3.19 -32.49 -34.80
CA LEU A 12 3.08 -31.88 -33.47
C LEU A 12 4.08 -30.72 -33.30
N LEU A 13 5.31 -30.85 -33.79
CA LEU A 13 6.31 -29.77 -33.76
C LEU A 13 5.85 -28.57 -34.60
N LEU A 14 5.35 -28.81 -35.82
CA LEU A 14 4.81 -27.76 -36.70
C LEU A 14 3.61 -27.05 -36.06
N LEU A 15 2.72 -27.80 -35.39
CA LEU A 15 1.59 -27.24 -34.67
C LEU A 15 2.02 -26.36 -33.50
N LEU A 16 3.03 -26.78 -32.72
CA LEU A 16 3.58 -25.97 -31.63
C LEU A 16 4.21 -24.68 -32.15
N VAL A 17 5.01 -24.75 -33.22
CA VAL A 17 5.61 -23.56 -33.83
C VAL A 17 4.55 -22.60 -34.34
N ALA A 18 3.47 -23.11 -34.95
CA ALA A 18 2.34 -22.30 -35.38
C ALA A 18 1.62 -21.64 -34.18
N LEU A 19 1.36 -22.38 -33.09
CA LEU A 19 0.73 -21.86 -31.88
C LEU A 19 1.60 -20.82 -31.17
N LEU A 20 2.91 -21.04 -31.08
CA LEU A 20 3.87 -20.07 -30.54
C LEU A 20 3.94 -18.82 -31.42
N GLY A 21 3.91 -19.00 -32.75
CA GLY A 21 3.90 -17.90 -33.71
C GLY A 21 2.65 -17.03 -33.60
N VAL A 22 1.46 -17.65 -33.59
CA VAL A 22 0.18 -16.95 -33.35
C VAL A 22 0.18 -16.29 -31.98
N GLY A 23 0.73 -16.96 -30.97
CA GLY A 23 0.77 -16.41 -29.63
C GLY A 23 1.69 -15.21 -29.48
N MET A 24 2.88 -15.26 -30.07
CA MET A 24 3.81 -14.13 -30.10
C MET A 24 3.23 -12.95 -30.92
N TRP A 25 2.53 -13.24 -32.01
CA TRP A 25 1.83 -12.23 -32.82
C TRP A 25 0.70 -11.56 -32.02
N ALA A 26 -0.16 -12.35 -31.38
CA ALA A 26 -1.24 -11.84 -30.52
C ALA A 26 -0.68 -11.03 -29.34
N TYR A 27 0.38 -11.52 -28.71
CA TYR A 27 1.05 -10.82 -27.61
C TYR A 27 1.57 -9.44 -28.03
N ARG A 28 2.27 -9.36 -29.16
CA ARG A 28 2.75 -8.08 -29.71
C ARG A 28 1.58 -7.17 -30.09
N GLY A 29 0.58 -7.72 -30.77
CA GLY A 29 -0.62 -6.99 -31.18
C GLY A 29 -1.34 -6.34 -30.00
N VAL A 30 -1.60 -7.10 -28.92
CA VAL A 30 -2.26 -6.55 -27.73
C VAL A 30 -1.36 -5.53 -27.01
N GLY A 31 -0.04 -5.77 -26.94
CA GLY A 31 0.89 -4.79 -26.37
C GLY A 31 0.89 -3.46 -27.12
N ASP A 32 0.83 -3.50 -28.44
CA ASP A 32 0.74 -2.31 -29.29
C ASP A 32 -0.63 -1.63 -29.15
N SER A 33 -1.74 -2.38 -29.16
CA SER A 33 -3.08 -1.83 -28.91
C SER A 33 -3.18 -1.16 -27.55
N VAL A 34 -2.65 -1.75 -26.48
CA VAL A 34 -2.69 -1.14 -25.14
C VAL A 34 -1.89 0.17 -25.11
N ARG A 35 -0.71 0.21 -25.74
CA ARG A 35 0.07 1.46 -25.87
C ARG A 35 -0.67 2.52 -26.66
N GLU A 36 -1.36 2.14 -27.74
CA GLU A 36 -2.17 3.06 -28.55
C GLU A 36 -3.40 3.59 -27.80
N ILE A 37 -4.09 2.73 -27.03
CA ILE A 37 -5.18 3.15 -26.14
C ILE A 37 -4.67 4.15 -25.10
N ARG A 38 -3.49 3.90 -24.51
CA ARG A 38 -2.87 4.82 -23.56
C ARG A 38 -2.44 6.14 -24.20
N ALA A 39 -1.86 6.09 -25.40
CA ALA A 39 -1.52 7.26 -26.18
C ALA A 39 -2.73 8.16 -26.44
N THR A 40 -3.82 7.54 -26.89
CA THR A 40 -5.08 8.23 -27.18
C THR A 40 -5.67 8.80 -25.90
N GLY A 41 -5.69 8.03 -24.81
CA GLY A 41 -6.16 8.49 -23.50
C GLY A 41 -5.40 9.72 -23.00
N LEU A 42 -4.06 9.66 -22.97
CA LEU A 42 -3.23 10.78 -22.53
C LEU A 42 -3.41 12.03 -23.40
N ARG A 43 -3.52 11.87 -24.73
CA ARG A 43 -3.80 12.99 -25.64
C ARG A 43 -5.17 13.61 -25.38
N THR A 44 -6.20 12.80 -25.21
CA THR A 44 -7.56 13.29 -24.89
C THR A 44 -7.54 14.07 -23.58
N LEU A 45 -6.87 13.56 -22.55
CA LEU A 45 -6.74 14.25 -21.28
C LEU A 45 -6.01 15.58 -21.41
N LEU A 46 -4.87 15.58 -22.10
CA LEU A 46 -4.11 16.80 -22.38
C LEU A 46 -4.95 17.83 -23.15
N ASN A 47 -5.69 17.39 -24.17
CA ASN A 47 -6.60 18.26 -24.93
C ASN A 47 -7.69 18.86 -24.06
N THR A 48 -8.32 18.05 -23.22
CA THR A 48 -9.35 18.52 -22.28
C THR A 48 -8.78 19.53 -21.29
N GLN A 49 -7.56 19.29 -20.77
CA GLN A 49 -6.94 20.21 -19.82
C GLN A 49 -6.52 21.53 -20.47
N VAL A 50 -5.93 21.47 -21.65
CA VAL A 50 -5.60 22.66 -22.43
C VAL A 50 -6.87 23.46 -22.76
N GLY A 51 -7.93 22.80 -23.23
CA GLY A 51 -9.19 23.47 -23.54
C GLY A 51 -9.84 24.12 -22.32
N THR A 52 -9.83 23.43 -21.17
CA THR A 52 -10.32 24.00 -19.89
C THR A 52 -9.53 25.24 -19.49
N LEU A 53 -8.20 25.19 -19.61
CA LEU A 53 -7.32 26.32 -19.28
C LEU A 53 -7.56 27.50 -20.23
N GLU A 54 -7.61 27.27 -21.53
CA GLU A 54 -7.85 28.32 -22.54
C GLU A 54 -9.23 28.96 -22.36
N GLN A 55 -10.27 28.16 -22.07
CA GLN A 55 -11.59 28.68 -21.77
C GLN A 55 -11.58 29.54 -20.50
N TRP A 56 -10.95 29.06 -19.42
CA TRP A 56 -10.85 29.82 -18.18
C TRP A 56 -10.09 31.15 -18.38
N ILE A 57 -8.99 31.15 -19.16
CA ILE A 57 -8.26 32.37 -19.52
C ILE A 57 -9.16 33.32 -20.31
N ALA A 58 -9.93 32.81 -21.28
CA ALA A 58 -10.83 33.61 -22.11
C ALA A 58 -11.95 34.27 -21.28
N GLU A 59 -12.56 33.52 -20.35
CA GLU A 59 -13.57 34.04 -19.42
C GLU A 59 -13.01 35.17 -18.55
N ARG A 60 -11.83 34.99 -17.95
CA ARG A 60 -11.17 36.02 -17.14
C ARG A 60 -10.79 37.26 -17.96
N ARG A 61 -10.34 37.09 -19.20
CA ARG A 61 -10.08 38.19 -20.14
C ARG A 61 -11.34 38.99 -20.43
N HIS A 62 -12.45 38.31 -20.68
CA HIS A 62 -13.74 38.97 -20.94
C HIS A 62 -14.22 39.78 -19.73
N GLU A 63 -14.08 39.26 -18.51
CA GLU A 63 -14.43 39.99 -17.28
C GLU A 63 -13.56 41.23 -17.05
N ALA A 64 -12.26 41.13 -17.31
CA ALA A 64 -11.37 42.29 -17.24
C ALA A 64 -11.73 43.36 -18.27
N GLU A 65 -12.12 42.96 -19.49
CA GLU A 65 -12.61 43.87 -20.53
C GLU A 65 -13.92 44.55 -20.13
N GLN A 66 -14.87 43.80 -19.56
CA GLN A 66 -16.13 44.37 -19.05
C GLN A 66 -15.88 45.39 -17.95
N LEU A 67 -14.98 45.08 -17.00
CA LEU A 67 -14.64 46.00 -15.93
C LEU A 67 -13.89 47.24 -16.45
N ALA A 68 -12.99 47.08 -17.42
CA ALA A 68 -12.31 48.19 -18.09
C ALA A 68 -13.27 49.07 -18.91
N ALA A 69 -14.40 48.53 -19.35
CA ALA A 69 -15.44 49.24 -20.08
C ALA A 69 -16.49 49.92 -19.17
N ASP A 70 -16.47 49.66 -17.85
CA ASP A 70 -17.35 50.33 -16.88
C ASP A 70 -17.12 51.85 -16.92
N ALA A 71 -18.18 52.61 -17.18
CA ALA A 71 -18.07 54.03 -17.51
C ALA A 71 -17.53 54.89 -16.35
N GLU A 72 -17.88 54.52 -15.11
CA GLU A 72 -17.46 55.23 -13.90
C GLU A 72 -15.98 54.94 -13.61
N LEU A 73 -15.61 53.66 -13.58
CA LEU A 73 -14.26 53.19 -13.29
C LEU A 73 -13.25 53.62 -14.37
N SER A 74 -13.65 53.55 -15.64
CA SER A 74 -12.84 54.02 -16.76
C SER A 74 -12.61 55.54 -16.68
N ALA A 75 -13.63 56.33 -16.34
CA ALA A 75 -13.48 57.77 -16.17
C ALA A 75 -12.55 58.14 -15.00
N ASP A 76 -12.63 57.43 -13.89
CA ASP A 76 -11.72 57.59 -12.74
C ASP A 76 -10.27 57.26 -13.10
N ILE A 77 -10.04 56.14 -13.80
CA ILE A 77 -8.70 55.75 -14.23
C ILE A 77 -8.13 56.74 -15.26
N VAL A 78 -8.95 57.25 -16.19
CA VAL A 78 -8.52 58.27 -17.16
C VAL A 78 -8.13 59.58 -16.45
N ARG A 79 -8.87 59.98 -15.41
CA ARG A 79 -8.51 61.12 -14.56
C ARG A 79 -7.18 60.89 -13.84
N LEU A 80 -6.99 59.70 -13.26
CA LEU A 80 -5.75 59.31 -12.60
C LEU A 80 -4.54 59.34 -13.56
N ALA A 81 -4.69 58.84 -14.78
CA ALA A 81 -3.62 58.79 -15.78
C ALA A 81 -3.24 60.17 -16.36
N SER A 82 -4.14 61.16 -16.30
CA SER A 82 -3.91 62.51 -16.83
C SER A 82 -3.42 63.51 -15.79
N ALA A 83 -3.49 63.21 -14.48
CA ALA A 83 -3.19 64.14 -13.40
C ALA A 83 -1.89 63.80 -12.64
N ALA A 84 -1.04 64.81 -12.41
CA ALA A 84 0.26 64.66 -11.73
C ALA A 84 0.21 64.79 -10.19
N ARG A 85 -0.95 64.98 -9.53
CA ARG A 85 -1.06 65.13 -8.07
C ARG A 85 -2.31 64.48 -7.44
N GLN A 86 -2.09 63.83 -6.30
CA GLN A 86 -3.03 63.36 -5.25
C GLN A 86 -4.50 63.23 -5.69
N HIS A 87 -4.78 62.24 -6.54
CA HIS A 87 -6.14 61.71 -6.68
C HIS A 87 -6.31 60.53 -5.72
N ASP A 88 -7.56 60.20 -5.39
CA ASP A 88 -7.93 59.10 -4.49
C ASP A 88 -7.60 57.73 -5.09
N ARG A 89 -6.31 57.38 -5.09
CA ARG A 89 -5.80 56.10 -5.59
C ARG A 89 -6.37 54.92 -4.81
N ALA A 90 -6.63 55.12 -3.51
CA ALA A 90 -7.16 54.08 -2.65
C ALA A 90 -8.63 53.78 -2.99
N GLY A 91 -9.47 54.82 -3.11
CA GLY A 91 -10.87 54.68 -3.50
C GLY A 91 -11.06 54.06 -4.88
N ILE A 92 -10.21 54.40 -5.87
CA ILE A 92 -10.25 53.78 -7.20
C ILE A 92 -9.98 52.27 -7.11
N ILE A 93 -8.96 51.87 -6.34
CA ILE A 93 -8.62 50.46 -6.17
C ILE A 93 -9.69 49.72 -5.36
N GLU A 94 -10.25 50.34 -4.32
CA GLU A 94 -11.36 49.77 -3.55
C GLU A 94 -12.60 49.58 -4.43
N GLY A 95 -12.91 50.53 -5.32
CA GLY A 95 -13.98 50.39 -6.31
C GLY A 95 -13.73 49.26 -7.31
N ILE A 96 -12.49 49.12 -7.81
CA ILE A 96 -12.09 47.99 -8.67
C ILE A 96 -12.28 46.66 -7.93
N LEU A 97 -11.73 46.54 -6.72
CA LEU A 97 -11.82 45.31 -5.93
C LEU A 97 -13.24 45.00 -5.51
N GLY A 98 -14.07 46.00 -5.19
CA GLY A 98 -15.48 45.82 -4.85
C GLY A 98 -16.28 45.25 -6.01
N LYS A 99 -16.10 45.79 -7.22
CA LYS A 99 -16.76 45.28 -8.44
C LYS A 99 -16.20 43.90 -8.88
N ALA A 100 -14.92 43.62 -8.60
CA ALA A 100 -14.25 42.38 -8.99
C ALA A 100 -14.19 41.29 -7.90
N ALA A 101 -14.66 41.56 -6.68
CA ALA A 101 -14.59 40.61 -5.57
C ALA A 101 -15.39 39.32 -5.85
N ALA A 102 -16.54 39.45 -6.51
CA ALA A 102 -17.42 38.33 -6.86
C ALA A 102 -16.77 37.32 -7.84
N ILE A 103 -15.76 37.74 -8.60
CA ILE A 103 -15.00 36.92 -9.55
C ILE A 103 -13.64 36.46 -9.00
N GLY A 104 -13.42 36.61 -7.68
CA GLY A 104 -12.25 36.07 -6.99
C GLY A 104 -10.97 36.90 -7.12
N VAL A 105 -11.05 38.12 -7.65
CA VAL A 105 -9.93 39.06 -7.74
C VAL A 105 -9.62 39.62 -6.35
N THR A 106 -8.35 39.58 -5.96
CA THR A 106 -7.91 40.11 -4.64
C THR A 106 -6.76 41.11 -4.74
N ALA A 107 -6.28 41.40 -5.95
CA ALA A 107 -5.34 42.48 -6.20
C ALA A 107 -5.68 43.20 -7.51
N ALA A 108 -5.36 44.49 -7.57
CA ALA A 108 -5.55 45.30 -8.76
C ALA A 108 -4.37 46.26 -8.94
N LEU A 109 -3.98 46.48 -10.20
CA LEU A 109 -2.96 47.45 -10.60
C LEU A 109 -3.52 48.32 -11.74
N VAL A 110 -3.23 49.61 -11.68
CA VAL A 110 -3.42 50.54 -12.79
C VAL A 110 -2.03 50.94 -13.28
N ILE A 111 -1.72 50.61 -14.52
CA ILE A 111 -0.37 50.72 -15.08
C ILE A 111 -0.40 51.69 -16.27
N ASP A 112 0.54 52.63 -16.33
CA ASP A 112 0.69 53.52 -17.48
C ASP A 112 1.28 52.79 -18.70
N PRO A 113 1.19 53.35 -19.92
CA PRO A 113 1.74 52.71 -21.13
C PRO A 113 3.27 52.51 -21.12
N ARG A 114 4.00 53.08 -20.15
CA ARG A 114 5.45 52.94 -19.96
C ARG A 114 5.80 51.90 -18.89
N GLY A 115 4.81 51.28 -18.24
CA GLY A 115 4.99 50.28 -17.19
C GLY A 115 5.06 50.84 -15.76
N GLY A 116 4.77 52.13 -15.56
CA GLY A 116 4.68 52.74 -14.23
C GLY A 116 3.36 52.40 -13.53
N ILE A 117 3.41 52.01 -12.25
CA ILE A 117 2.23 51.69 -11.45
C ILE A 117 1.62 52.99 -10.90
N LEU A 118 0.46 53.39 -11.42
CA LEU A 118 -0.28 54.60 -11.04
C LEU A 118 -1.09 54.40 -9.75
N ALA A 119 -1.64 53.20 -9.55
CA ALA A 119 -2.33 52.77 -8.33
C ALA A 119 -2.25 51.24 -8.18
N ALA A 120 -2.24 50.77 -6.94
CA ALA A 120 -2.14 49.34 -6.60
C ALA A 120 -2.91 49.03 -5.31
N SER A 121 -3.43 47.80 -5.18
CA SER A 121 -3.98 47.26 -3.92
C SER A 121 -2.93 47.20 -2.81
N GLU A 122 -1.68 46.97 -3.16
CA GLU A 122 -0.54 47.10 -2.26
C GLU A 122 0.06 48.50 -2.42
N ALA A 123 -0.27 49.42 -1.51
CA ALA A 123 0.10 50.84 -1.61
C ALA A 123 1.61 51.06 -1.85
N GLN A 124 2.46 50.18 -1.31
CA GLN A 124 3.93 50.21 -1.46
C GLN A 124 4.40 50.08 -2.92
N ARG A 125 3.62 49.44 -3.79
CA ARG A 125 3.96 49.24 -5.21
C ARG A 125 3.67 50.47 -6.07
N THR A 126 2.85 51.39 -5.57
CA THR A 126 2.49 52.61 -6.30
C THR A 126 3.72 53.49 -6.51
N GLY A 127 3.90 54.01 -7.73
CA GLY A 127 5.06 54.84 -8.10
C GLY A 127 6.30 54.05 -8.52
N HIS A 128 6.28 52.72 -8.40
CA HIS A 128 7.31 51.83 -8.93
C HIS A 128 6.93 51.33 -10.34
N GLY A 129 7.91 50.83 -11.09
CA GLY A 129 7.66 50.13 -12.36
C GLY A 129 7.28 48.67 -12.12
N VAL A 130 6.48 48.09 -13.03
CA VAL A 130 6.35 46.63 -13.10
C VAL A 130 7.68 46.00 -13.55
N THR A 131 7.88 44.72 -13.24
CA THR A 131 9.09 44.01 -13.69
C THR A 131 9.13 43.95 -15.22
N PRO A 132 10.33 43.95 -15.84
CA PRO A 132 10.45 43.89 -17.31
C PRO A 132 9.75 42.68 -17.93
N ASP A 133 9.81 41.53 -17.25
CA ASP A 133 9.16 40.29 -17.68
C ASP A 133 7.63 40.39 -17.62
N PHE A 134 7.08 40.94 -16.52
CA PHE A 134 5.64 41.21 -16.42
C PHE A 134 5.17 42.18 -17.51
N PHE A 135 5.96 43.23 -17.77
CA PHE A 135 5.64 44.22 -18.80
C PHE A 135 5.67 43.63 -20.21
N ALA A 136 6.58 42.71 -20.51
CA ALA A 136 6.66 42.04 -21.81
C ALA A 136 5.35 41.30 -22.16
N HIS A 137 4.73 40.66 -21.16
CA HIS A 137 3.45 39.98 -21.31
C HIS A 137 2.25 40.94 -21.51
N LEU A 138 2.41 42.23 -21.19
CA LEU A 138 1.38 43.26 -21.42
C LEU A 138 1.42 43.89 -22.82
N ALA A 139 2.36 43.48 -23.68
CA ALA A 139 2.47 44.00 -25.05
C ALA A 139 1.15 43.93 -25.87
N PRO A 140 0.28 42.91 -25.75
CA PRO A 140 -1.03 42.90 -26.41
C PRO A 140 -1.97 44.02 -25.94
N VAL A 141 -1.86 44.43 -24.67
CA VAL A 141 -2.67 45.51 -24.06
C VAL A 141 -2.35 46.85 -24.69
N LEU A 142 -1.08 47.12 -24.96
CA LEU A 142 -0.65 48.32 -25.69
C LEU A 142 -1.15 48.36 -27.14
N LYS A 143 -1.51 47.20 -27.71
CA LYS A 143 -2.16 47.08 -29.03
C LYS A 143 -3.69 47.09 -28.94
N GLY A 144 -4.24 47.23 -27.73
CA GLY A 144 -5.67 47.34 -27.48
C GLY A 144 -6.40 46.00 -27.28
N GLN A 145 -5.68 44.92 -27.01
CA GLN A 145 -6.23 43.59 -26.70
C GLN A 145 -6.05 43.29 -25.21
N SER A 146 -6.93 42.50 -24.59
CA SER A 146 -6.63 41.97 -23.25
C SER A 146 -5.44 40.99 -23.27
N ALA A 147 -4.75 40.84 -22.15
CA ALA A 147 -3.64 39.91 -22.00
C ALA A 147 -3.77 39.10 -20.70
N PHE A 148 -3.35 37.84 -20.74
CA PHE A 148 -3.19 37.00 -19.56
C PHE A 148 -1.71 36.89 -19.22
N VAL A 149 -1.38 36.98 -17.94
CA VAL A 149 -0.04 36.75 -17.40
C VAL A 149 -0.14 35.62 -16.39
N ARG A 150 0.64 34.57 -16.63
CA ARG A 150 0.71 33.39 -15.78
C ARG A 150 1.12 33.72 -14.34
N PRO A 151 0.80 32.85 -13.35
CA PRO A 151 1.43 32.90 -12.04
C PRO A 151 2.96 32.88 -12.14
N TYR A 152 3.63 33.59 -11.24
CA TYR A 152 5.08 33.52 -11.07
C TYR A 152 5.41 32.74 -9.82
N SER A 153 6.47 31.95 -9.88
CA SER A 153 7.02 31.27 -8.71
C SER A 153 8.24 32.06 -8.23
N GLY A 154 8.24 32.50 -6.97
CA GLY A 154 9.33 33.28 -6.37
C GLY A 154 9.60 32.87 -4.93
N PRO A 155 10.84 33.05 -4.42
CA PRO A 155 11.15 32.76 -3.02
C PRO A 155 10.31 33.66 -2.11
N GLY A 156 9.46 33.07 -1.26
CA GLY A 156 8.68 33.82 -0.28
C GLY A 156 9.57 34.46 0.80
N ASP A 157 9.08 35.53 1.43
CA ASP A 157 9.77 36.31 2.48
C ASP A 157 10.02 35.53 3.79
N THR A 158 9.68 34.24 3.85
CA THR A 158 9.96 33.35 4.98
C THR A 158 10.63 32.08 4.48
N ALA A 159 11.72 31.71 5.17
CA ALA A 159 12.64 30.63 4.84
C ALA A 159 11.97 29.41 4.16
N GLY A 160 12.21 29.26 2.85
CA GLY A 160 12.13 27.97 2.14
C GLY A 160 10.81 27.58 1.48
N ALA A 161 9.72 28.37 1.60
CA ALA A 161 8.49 28.09 0.86
C ALA A 161 8.39 28.96 -0.41
N MET A 162 8.32 28.33 -1.57
CA MET A 162 8.02 29.00 -2.84
C MET A 162 6.49 29.05 -3.00
N GLU A 163 5.89 30.23 -2.86
CA GLU A 163 4.45 30.40 -3.00
C GLU A 163 4.11 30.53 -4.50
N ILE A 164 3.11 29.79 -4.99
CA ILE A 164 2.62 30.00 -6.35
C ILE A 164 1.96 31.38 -6.38
N GLY A 165 2.52 32.29 -7.17
CA GLY A 165 2.09 33.69 -7.22
C GLY A 165 0.70 33.89 -7.83
N ARG A 166 0.38 35.13 -8.16
CA ARG A 166 -0.93 35.51 -8.71
C ARG A 166 -0.96 35.35 -10.23
N ALA A 167 -2.06 34.81 -10.75
CA ALA A 167 -2.41 34.96 -12.16
C ALA A 167 -2.96 36.37 -12.39
N TRP A 168 -2.56 37.03 -13.48
CA TRP A 168 -3.04 38.36 -13.82
C TRP A 168 -3.74 38.38 -15.16
N VAL A 169 -4.76 39.22 -15.27
CA VAL A 169 -5.39 39.58 -16.54
C VAL A 169 -5.41 41.08 -16.66
N ALA A 170 -4.96 41.59 -17.80
CA ALA A 170 -4.90 43.02 -18.07
C ALA A 170 -5.77 43.40 -19.26
N ALA A 171 -6.45 44.54 -19.14
CA ALA A 171 -7.29 45.12 -20.19
C ALA A 171 -6.94 46.60 -20.40
N PRO A 172 -7.05 47.11 -21.64
CA PRO A 172 -6.70 48.50 -21.95
C PRO A 172 -7.79 49.47 -21.51
N ILE A 173 -7.40 50.57 -20.88
CA ILE A 173 -8.28 51.70 -20.58
C ILE A 173 -8.09 52.77 -21.65
N ARG A 174 -9.21 53.16 -22.28
CA ARG A 174 -9.23 54.07 -23.42
C ARG A 174 -9.78 55.43 -23.02
N ASN A 175 -9.20 56.50 -23.54
CA ASN A 175 -9.79 57.83 -23.46
C ASN A 175 -10.92 58.02 -24.50
N ALA A 176 -11.62 59.15 -24.44
CA ALA A 176 -12.70 59.50 -25.36
C ALA A 176 -12.28 59.56 -26.85
N LYS A 177 -10.97 59.64 -27.14
CA LYS A 177 -10.39 59.61 -28.50
C LYS A 177 -9.96 58.20 -28.93
N GLY A 178 -10.23 57.17 -28.12
CA GLY A 178 -9.87 55.77 -28.39
C GLY A 178 -8.41 55.39 -28.06
N GLY A 179 -7.59 56.35 -27.62
CA GLY A 179 -6.19 56.12 -27.26
C GLY A 179 -6.06 55.45 -25.89
N ILE A 180 -5.12 54.50 -25.77
CA ILE A 180 -4.86 53.77 -24.53
C ILE A 180 -4.08 54.68 -23.58
N VAL A 181 -4.66 54.97 -22.42
CA VAL A 181 -4.06 55.88 -21.41
C VAL A 181 -3.58 55.15 -20.16
N ALA A 182 -4.10 53.96 -19.90
CA ALA A 182 -3.68 53.08 -18.82
C ALA A 182 -4.05 51.62 -19.15
N MET A 183 -3.55 50.70 -18.34
CA MET A 183 -3.88 49.28 -18.36
C MET A 183 -4.41 48.91 -16.98
N LEU A 184 -5.58 48.28 -16.93
CA LEU A 184 -6.15 47.73 -15.71
C LEU A 184 -5.73 46.26 -15.61
N ALA A 185 -4.92 45.90 -14.62
CA ALA A 185 -4.52 44.53 -14.36
C ALA A 185 -5.16 44.00 -13.07
N LEU A 186 -5.88 42.89 -13.18
CA LEU A 186 -6.59 42.22 -12.10
C LEU A 186 -5.84 40.94 -11.73
N GLY A 187 -5.55 40.76 -10.44
CA GLY A 187 -4.74 39.68 -9.92
C GLY A 187 -5.55 38.74 -9.02
N SER A 188 -5.53 37.45 -9.36
CA SER A 188 -6.13 36.38 -8.57
C SER A 188 -5.04 35.45 -8.03
N PRO A 189 -5.08 35.09 -6.74
CA PRO A 189 -4.20 34.06 -6.18
C PRO A 189 -4.31 32.75 -6.97
N ALA A 190 -3.19 32.10 -7.29
CA ALA A 190 -3.23 30.88 -8.11
C ALA A 190 -3.95 29.72 -7.43
N ASP A 191 -3.92 29.64 -6.09
CA ASP A 191 -4.71 28.69 -5.29
C ASP A 191 -6.23 28.87 -5.48
N LYS A 192 -6.67 30.08 -5.84
CA LYS A 192 -8.07 30.41 -6.13
C LYS A 192 -8.36 30.38 -7.63
N GLY A 193 -8.64 29.18 -8.13
CA GLY A 193 -9.15 28.94 -9.48
C GLY A 193 -8.15 28.24 -10.38
N PHE A 194 -6.98 28.85 -10.63
CA PHE A 194 -5.95 28.29 -11.53
C PHE A 194 -5.48 26.90 -11.06
N ALA A 195 -5.17 26.76 -9.78
CA ALA A 195 -4.79 25.49 -9.14
C ALA A 195 -5.88 24.42 -9.30
N GLY A 196 -7.14 24.81 -9.06
CA GLY A 196 -8.29 23.90 -9.13
C GLY A 196 -8.48 23.24 -10.49
N LEU A 197 -8.09 23.91 -11.59
CA LEU A 197 -8.12 23.34 -12.95
C LEU A 197 -7.26 22.06 -13.03
N PHE A 198 -6.06 22.10 -12.46
CA PHE A 198 -5.10 21.00 -12.51
C PHE A 198 -5.35 19.95 -11.44
N GLU A 199 -5.92 20.32 -10.30
CA GLU A 199 -6.31 19.35 -9.27
C GLU A 199 -7.48 18.47 -9.72
N ALA A 200 -8.49 19.07 -10.35
CA ALA A 200 -9.65 18.35 -10.90
C ALA A 200 -9.27 17.40 -12.06
N ALA A 201 -8.15 17.67 -12.72
CA ALA A 201 -7.63 16.92 -13.85
C ALA A 201 -6.87 15.64 -13.49
N ARG A 202 -6.54 15.45 -12.20
CA ARG A 202 -5.77 14.30 -11.73
C ARG A 202 -6.60 13.02 -11.87
N LEU A 203 -5.98 11.97 -12.39
CA LEU A 203 -6.65 10.70 -12.67
C LEU A 203 -5.96 9.52 -12.02
N GLY A 204 -6.76 8.57 -11.56
CA GLY A 204 -6.26 7.37 -10.91
C GLY A 204 -5.44 7.66 -9.65
N ARG A 205 -4.57 6.73 -9.28
CA ARG A 205 -3.79 6.81 -8.04
C ARG A 205 -2.47 7.55 -8.21
N SER A 206 -1.95 7.67 -9.43
CA SER A 206 -0.66 8.31 -9.71
C SER A 206 -0.71 9.42 -10.77
N GLY A 207 -1.85 9.65 -11.44
CA GLY A 207 -1.94 10.69 -12.46
C GLY A 207 -1.73 12.10 -11.92
N GLU A 208 -0.96 12.89 -12.62
CA GLU A 208 -0.72 14.31 -12.39
C GLU A 208 -1.07 15.13 -13.62
N ALA A 209 -1.63 16.30 -13.39
CA ALA A 209 -1.75 17.36 -14.37
C ALA A 209 -0.98 18.56 -13.86
N LEU A 210 -0.07 19.07 -14.68
CA LEU A 210 0.94 20.03 -14.28
C LEU A 210 0.97 21.20 -15.27
N ALA A 211 1.06 22.42 -14.76
CA ALA A 211 1.50 23.59 -15.49
C ALA A 211 2.90 23.99 -15.03
N PHE A 212 3.76 24.39 -15.97
CA PHE A 212 5.12 24.79 -15.68
C PHE A 212 5.61 25.88 -16.64
N ASP A 213 6.65 26.61 -16.24
CA ASP A 213 7.30 27.64 -17.06
C ASP A 213 8.55 27.13 -17.79
N ALA A 214 9.23 28.02 -18.53
CA ALA A 214 10.37 27.68 -19.38
C ALA A 214 11.60 27.23 -18.57
N GLU A 215 11.67 27.67 -17.32
CA GLU A 215 12.69 27.30 -16.35
C GLU A 215 12.33 25.98 -15.63
N GLY A 216 11.12 25.45 -15.88
CA GLY A 216 10.58 24.22 -15.33
C GLY A 216 9.95 24.36 -13.95
N TRP A 217 9.73 25.58 -13.47
CA TRP A 217 9.01 25.80 -12.22
C TRP A 217 7.56 25.42 -12.37
N LEU A 218 7.01 24.74 -11.36
CA LEU A 218 5.60 24.41 -11.32
C LEU A 218 4.78 25.68 -11.06
N LEU A 219 3.76 25.87 -11.90
CA LEU A 219 2.75 26.92 -11.82
C LEU A 219 1.43 26.39 -11.23
N SER A 220 1.26 25.07 -11.23
CA SER A 220 0.15 24.35 -10.61
C SER A 220 0.62 23.58 -9.37
N PRO A 221 -0.27 23.27 -8.42
CA PRO A 221 0.08 22.40 -7.30
C PRO A 221 0.41 20.99 -7.79
N SER A 222 1.45 20.40 -7.20
CA SER A 222 1.77 18.97 -7.33
C SER A 222 0.99 18.16 -6.30
N ARG A 223 0.58 16.93 -6.64
CA ARG A 223 -0.01 16.00 -5.67
C ARG A 223 1.00 15.54 -4.61
N HIS A 224 2.30 15.72 -4.91
CA HIS A 224 3.45 15.37 -4.09
C HIS A 224 4.06 16.59 -3.39
N ALA A 225 3.33 17.70 -3.28
CA ALA A 225 3.84 18.93 -2.69
C ALA A 225 4.35 18.76 -1.24
N GLU A 226 3.79 17.84 -0.46
CA GLU A 226 4.26 17.54 0.91
C GLU A 226 5.57 16.73 0.90
N GLU A 227 5.68 15.76 -0.01
CA GLU A 227 6.88 14.92 -0.19
C GLU A 227 8.06 15.79 -0.63
N LEU A 228 7.84 16.72 -1.57
CA LEU A 228 8.85 17.71 -1.98
C LEU A 228 9.30 18.58 -0.80
N ARG A 229 8.36 19.05 0.03
CA ARG A 229 8.65 19.86 1.22
C ARG A 229 9.50 19.11 2.24
N GLN A 230 9.19 17.84 2.52
CA GLN A 230 9.96 17.00 3.44
C GLN A 230 11.40 16.78 2.96
N HIS A 231 11.62 16.77 1.65
CA HIS A 231 12.95 16.63 1.05
C HIS A 231 13.69 17.96 0.82
N GLY A 232 13.11 19.10 1.22
CA GLY A 232 13.70 20.42 1.01
C GLY A 232 13.83 20.80 -0.47
N LEU A 233 13.05 20.15 -1.35
CA LEU A 233 13.09 20.37 -2.79
C LEU A 233 12.05 21.42 -3.18
N ALA A 234 12.46 22.34 -4.05
CA ALA A 234 11.54 23.31 -4.62
C ALA A 234 10.69 22.66 -5.72
N ALA A 235 9.45 23.12 -5.89
CA ALA A 235 8.48 22.56 -6.84
C ALA A 235 8.87 22.87 -8.30
N ARG A 236 9.81 22.10 -8.83
CA ARG A 236 10.37 22.24 -10.19
C ARG A 236 10.35 20.87 -10.87
N LEU A 237 10.05 20.86 -12.16
CA LEU A 237 10.19 19.69 -13.03
C LEU A 237 11.66 19.40 -13.34
N ALA A 238 12.49 19.27 -12.31
CA ALA A 238 13.91 18.92 -12.37
C ALA A 238 14.17 17.68 -11.50
N ALA A 239 15.18 16.88 -11.85
CA ALA A 239 15.49 15.69 -11.07
C ALA A 239 16.12 16.08 -9.71
N PRO A 240 15.84 15.36 -8.60
CA PRO A 240 16.36 15.71 -7.27
C PRO A 240 17.89 15.71 -7.15
N ALA A 241 18.59 15.06 -8.08
CA ALA A 241 20.05 14.85 -8.07
C ALA A 241 20.78 15.42 -9.30
N ALA A 242 20.05 15.92 -10.29
CA ALA A 242 20.63 16.54 -11.47
C ALA A 242 19.84 17.82 -11.71
N GLU A 243 20.51 18.98 -11.70
CA GLU A 243 19.92 20.30 -11.98
C GLU A 243 19.23 20.42 -13.36
N THR A 244 19.11 19.31 -14.08
CA THR A 244 18.47 19.13 -15.37
C THR A 244 16.98 18.86 -15.25
N LEU A 245 16.20 19.49 -16.14
CA LEU A 245 14.77 19.28 -16.28
C LEU A 245 14.42 17.81 -16.55
N SER A 246 13.19 17.42 -16.21
CA SER A 246 12.66 16.09 -16.56
C SER A 246 12.65 15.92 -18.08
N ARG A 247 12.67 14.66 -18.55
CA ARG A 247 12.68 14.37 -19.99
C ARG A 247 11.52 15.02 -20.73
N LEU A 248 10.34 15.04 -20.11
CA LEU A 248 9.15 15.69 -20.62
C LEU A 248 9.34 17.21 -20.68
N ALA A 249 9.77 17.84 -19.59
CA ALA A 249 9.96 19.28 -19.53
C ALA A 249 11.03 19.76 -20.52
N MET A 250 12.14 19.02 -20.67
CA MET A 250 13.17 19.31 -21.68
C MET A 250 12.60 19.32 -23.11
N GLN A 251 11.78 18.32 -23.48
CA GLN A 251 11.17 18.29 -24.81
C GLN A 251 10.18 19.43 -25.02
N ALA A 252 9.39 19.75 -24.00
CA ALA A 252 8.42 20.83 -24.05
C ALA A 252 9.09 22.20 -24.24
N VAL A 253 10.09 22.50 -23.42
CA VAL A 253 10.85 23.75 -23.49
C VAL A 253 11.61 23.87 -24.81
N ALA A 254 12.19 22.78 -25.32
CA ALA A 254 12.85 22.78 -26.64
C ALA A 254 11.90 23.12 -27.80
N LYS A 255 10.60 22.86 -27.63
CA LYS A 255 9.54 23.15 -28.62
C LYS A 255 8.70 24.39 -28.31
N ARG A 256 9.11 25.19 -27.31
CA ARG A 256 8.46 26.45 -26.91
C ARG A 256 8.21 27.41 -28.07
N GLY A 257 9.19 27.57 -28.96
CA GLY A 257 9.10 28.51 -30.10
C GLY A 257 8.03 28.16 -31.13
N GLU A 258 7.73 26.87 -31.30
CA GLU A 258 6.78 26.36 -32.30
C GLU A 258 5.38 26.10 -31.71
N GLY A 259 5.22 26.05 -30.38
CA GLY A 259 3.96 25.67 -29.74
C GLY A 259 3.63 24.18 -29.92
N GLY A 260 4.61 23.32 -29.71
CA GLY A 260 4.51 21.88 -29.99
C GLY A 260 3.75 21.08 -28.93
N GLU A 261 3.52 19.81 -29.26
CA GLU A 261 3.06 18.77 -28.34
C GLU A 261 3.93 17.52 -28.46
N GLY A 262 3.93 16.70 -27.42
CA GLY A 262 4.68 15.45 -27.41
C GLY A 262 4.07 14.39 -26.52
N LEU A 263 4.48 13.15 -26.78
CA LEU A 263 4.00 11.98 -26.07
C LEU A 263 5.19 11.05 -25.77
N LEU A 264 5.34 10.70 -24.50
CA LEU A 264 6.39 9.83 -23.98
C LEU A 264 5.73 8.58 -23.38
N LEU A 265 5.62 7.52 -24.18
CA LEU A 265 5.07 6.22 -23.75
C LEU A 265 6.14 5.26 -23.21
N GLN A 266 7.41 5.56 -23.43
CA GLN A 266 8.48 4.81 -22.78
C GLN A 266 8.70 5.37 -21.37
N PRO A 267 8.71 4.53 -20.32
CA PRO A 267 8.91 4.99 -18.96
C PRO A 267 10.18 5.83 -18.81
N TYR A 268 10.08 6.94 -18.09
CA TYR A 268 11.18 7.83 -17.75
C TYR A 268 11.03 8.34 -16.32
N PRO A 269 12.14 8.68 -15.63
CA PRO A 269 12.06 9.23 -14.28
C PRO A 269 11.48 10.64 -14.29
N ASN A 270 10.46 10.88 -13.47
CA ASN A 270 9.91 12.20 -13.22
C ASN A 270 10.78 13.01 -12.23
N TYR A 271 10.29 14.17 -11.81
CA TYR A 271 10.96 15.06 -10.85
C TYR A 271 11.08 14.49 -9.42
N LEU A 272 10.47 13.33 -9.15
CA LEU A 272 10.65 12.54 -7.91
C LEU A 272 11.49 11.27 -8.13
N GLY A 273 11.98 11.04 -9.35
CA GLY A 273 12.71 9.82 -9.73
C GLY A 273 11.84 8.59 -9.95
N ARG A 274 10.52 8.74 -10.05
CA ARG A 274 9.58 7.64 -10.33
C ARG A 274 9.39 7.47 -11.83
N ASP A 275 9.31 6.23 -12.29
CA ASP A 275 9.08 5.93 -13.69
C ASP A 275 7.63 6.25 -14.11
N VAL A 276 7.49 7.27 -14.97
CA VAL A 276 6.20 7.74 -15.49
C VAL A 276 6.16 7.66 -17.02
N ILE A 277 4.95 7.72 -17.55
CA ILE A 277 4.68 8.08 -18.94
C ILE A 277 3.87 9.37 -18.96
N GLY A 278 3.92 10.12 -20.05
CA GLY A 278 3.24 11.41 -20.08
C GLY A 278 3.05 12.01 -21.46
N ALA A 279 2.19 13.02 -21.51
CA ALA A 279 1.95 13.85 -22.67
C ALA A 279 2.09 15.32 -22.28
N TRP A 280 2.52 16.15 -23.22
CA TRP A 280 2.72 17.57 -22.97
C TRP A 280 2.34 18.42 -24.18
N ARG A 281 1.97 19.68 -23.92
CA ARG A 281 1.78 20.73 -24.92
C ARG A 281 2.31 22.05 -24.40
N TRP A 282 2.99 22.80 -25.27
CA TRP A 282 3.42 24.16 -24.97
C TRP A 282 2.45 25.19 -25.53
N LEU A 283 1.87 26.01 -24.66
CA LEU A 283 0.98 27.12 -25.03
C LEU A 283 1.81 28.38 -25.26
N ARG A 284 2.22 28.59 -26.52
CA ARG A 284 3.10 29.70 -26.91
C ARG A 284 2.55 31.08 -26.53
N GLU A 285 1.24 31.27 -26.63
CA GLU A 285 0.59 32.57 -26.35
C GLU A 285 0.59 32.94 -24.86
N HIS A 286 0.66 31.94 -23.98
CA HIS A 286 0.60 32.13 -22.53
C HIS A 286 1.93 31.81 -21.84
N ASP A 287 2.89 31.29 -22.62
CA ASP A 287 4.19 30.84 -22.14
C ASP A 287 4.10 29.78 -21.02
N ILE A 288 3.17 28.83 -21.18
CA ILE A 288 2.91 27.76 -20.22
C ILE A 288 3.09 26.40 -20.90
N GLY A 289 3.86 25.52 -20.27
CA GLY A 289 3.84 24.09 -20.56
C GLY A 289 2.73 23.41 -19.76
N VAL A 290 1.86 22.64 -20.42
CA VAL A 290 0.87 21.77 -19.78
C VAL A 290 1.31 20.32 -19.97
N ALA A 291 1.35 19.56 -18.88
CA ALA A 291 1.75 18.16 -18.88
C ALA A 291 0.75 17.28 -18.13
N ILE A 292 0.57 16.07 -18.64
CA ILE A 292 -0.12 14.98 -17.94
C ILE A 292 0.89 13.86 -17.76
N GLU A 293 1.11 13.42 -16.52
CA GLU A 293 1.97 12.28 -16.20
C GLU A 293 1.19 11.22 -15.42
N ILE A 294 1.57 9.95 -15.56
CA ILE A 294 1.03 8.83 -14.79
C ILE A 294 2.14 7.80 -14.57
N GLU A 295 2.20 7.17 -13.39
CA GLU A 295 3.21 6.14 -13.13
C GLU A 295 3.07 4.96 -14.10
N ALA A 296 4.20 4.52 -14.66
CA ALA A 296 4.22 3.46 -15.66
C ALA A 296 3.67 2.13 -15.10
N SER A 297 3.86 1.89 -13.80
CA SER A 297 3.34 0.74 -13.06
C SER A 297 1.80 0.68 -13.07
N GLU A 298 1.13 1.83 -12.91
CA GLU A 298 -0.33 1.94 -12.99
C GLU A 298 -0.80 1.90 -14.45
N ALA A 299 -0.13 2.63 -15.33
CA ALA A 299 -0.50 2.72 -16.75
C ALA A 299 -0.48 1.36 -17.45
N TYR A 300 0.52 0.52 -17.14
CA TYR A 300 0.76 -0.78 -17.78
C TYR A 300 0.44 -2.00 -16.91
N ALA A 301 -0.13 -1.85 -15.71
CA ALA A 301 -0.58 -2.97 -14.88
C ALA A 301 -1.42 -4.03 -15.64
N PRO A 302 -2.38 -3.67 -16.52
CA PRO A 302 -3.12 -4.65 -17.30
C PRO A 302 -2.24 -5.51 -18.22
N LEU A 303 -1.16 -4.93 -18.76
CA LEU A 303 -0.23 -5.64 -19.63
C LEU A 303 0.56 -6.70 -18.85
N THR A 304 0.90 -6.43 -17.59
CA THR A 304 1.58 -7.38 -16.70
C THR A 304 0.69 -8.60 -16.42
N TYR A 305 -0.59 -8.39 -16.13
CA TYR A 305 -1.52 -9.51 -15.93
C TYR A 305 -1.74 -10.32 -17.20
N LEU A 306 -1.84 -9.65 -18.35
CA LEU A 306 -1.94 -10.30 -19.64
C LEU A 306 -0.68 -11.12 -19.95
N GLN A 307 0.51 -10.60 -19.66
CA GLN A 307 1.79 -11.30 -19.82
C GLN A 307 1.86 -12.58 -19.00
N ILE A 308 1.45 -12.53 -17.74
CA ILE A 308 1.40 -13.70 -16.85
C ILE A 308 0.42 -14.73 -17.39
N GLY A 309 -0.80 -14.31 -17.75
CA GLY A 309 -1.81 -15.20 -18.33
C GLY A 309 -1.33 -15.87 -19.63
N PHE A 310 -0.71 -15.10 -20.53
CA PHE A 310 -0.17 -15.61 -21.79
C PHE A 310 0.95 -16.62 -21.55
N SER A 311 1.84 -16.34 -20.60
CA SER A 311 2.93 -17.24 -20.21
C SER A 311 2.41 -18.55 -19.64
N ILE A 312 1.33 -18.51 -18.84
CA ILE A 312 0.68 -19.72 -18.31
C ILE A 312 0.07 -20.54 -19.44
N VAL A 313 -0.65 -19.92 -20.37
CA VAL A 313 -1.26 -20.63 -21.51
C VAL A 313 -0.19 -21.26 -22.40
N LEU A 314 0.90 -20.55 -22.70
CA LEU A 314 2.03 -21.09 -23.45
C LEU A 314 2.69 -22.26 -22.71
N LEU A 315 2.85 -22.17 -21.39
CA LEU A 315 3.37 -23.26 -20.57
C LEU A 315 2.45 -24.48 -20.62
N LEU A 316 1.13 -24.30 -20.55
CA LEU A 316 0.15 -25.38 -20.67
C LEU A 316 0.20 -26.04 -22.05
N ILE A 317 0.26 -25.25 -23.13
CA ILE A 317 0.41 -25.75 -24.50
C ILE A 317 1.73 -26.53 -24.63
N PHE A 318 2.81 -26.03 -24.05
CA PHE A 318 4.10 -26.72 -24.04
C PHE A 318 4.04 -28.04 -23.27
N ILE A 319 3.37 -28.09 -22.11
CA ILE A 319 3.19 -29.32 -21.32
C ILE A 319 2.35 -30.35 -22.09
N VAL A 320 1.24 -29.93 -22.70
CA VAL A 320 0.39 -30.79 -23.53
C VAL A 320 1.18 -31.32 -24.73
N TRP A 321 1.96 -30.46 -25.39
CA TRP A 321 2.82 -30.86 -26.49
C TRP A 321 3.91 -31.86 -26.05
N LEU A 322 4.57 -31.60 -24.93
CA LEU A 322 5.59 -32.47 -24.36
C LEU A 322 5.03 -33.85 -24.00
N SER A 323 3.78 -33.90 -23.53
CA SER A 323 3.08 -35.16 -23.22
C SER A 323 2.85 -36.05 -24.45
N GLY A 324 2.75 -35.48 -25.65
CA GLY A 324 2.63 -36.21 -26.92
C GLY A 324 3.96 -36.73 -27.48
N PHE A 325 5.09 -36.20 -27.02
CA PHE A 325 6.43 -36.64 -27.42
C PHE A 325 7.00 -37.74 -26.50
N LEU A 326 6.53 -37.79 -25.25
CA LEU A 326 6.88 -38.79 -24.25
C LEU A 326 6.02 -40.06 -24.43
N SER A 327 6.64 -41.24 -24.43
CA SER A 327 5.88 -42.51 -24.44
C SER A 327 5.03 -42.63 -23.16
N PRO A 328 3.88 -43.35 -23.16
CA PRO A 328 3.11 -43.59 -21.93
C PRO A 328 3.95 -44.19 -20.79
N GLY A 329 5.01 -44.95 -21.13
CA GLY A 329 6.02 -45.44 -20.19
C GLY A 329 6.93 -44.34 -19.62
N ALA A 330 7.34 -43.37 -20.44
CA ALA A 330 8.09 -42.17 -20.02
C ALA A 330 7.22 -41.19 -19.21
N LEU A 331 5.95 -41.04 -19.57
CA LEU A 331 4.97 -40.25 -18.82
C LEU A 331 4.63 -40.90 -17.47
N ALA A 332 4.55 -42.24 -17.40
CA ALA A 332 4.41 -42.98 -16.15
C ALA A 332 5.69 -42.94 -15.28
N THR A 333 6.88 -42.77 -15.88
CA THR A 333 8.14 -42.54 -15.15
C THR A 333 8.41 -41.07 -14.81
N LEU A 334 7.74 -40.10 -15.46
CA LEU A 334 7.77 -38.68 -15.11
C LEU A 334 6.67 -38.29 -14.11
N LEU A 335 5.50 -38.94 -14.18
CA LEU A 335 4.39 -38.83 -13.21
C LEU A 335 4.62 -39.71 -11.97
N ARG A 336 5.42 -40.78 -12.09
CA ARG A 336 6.30 -41.17 -10.98
C ARG A 336 7.36 -40.08 -10.87
N ARG A 337 6.95 -38.92 -10.37
CA ARG A 337 7.91 -37.97 -9.83
C ARG A 337 8.68 -38.80 -8.80
N ASP A 338 9.91 -39.13 -9.11
CA ASP A 338 10.96 -39.05 -8.13
C ASP A 338 10.92 -37.59 -7.63
N ALA A 339 9.96 -37.28 -6.76
CA ALA A 339 10.29 -36.49 -5.59
C ALA A 339 11.45 -37.28 -5.03
N LYS A 340 12.68 -36.85 -5.39
CA LYS A 340 13.94 -37.39 -4.90
C LYS A 340 13.64 -37.74 -3.45
N VAL A 341 13.48 -39.02 -3.15
CA VAL A 341 12.86 -39.44 -1.90
C VAL A 341 13.86 -39.02 -0.85
N ARG A 342 13.64 -37.83 -0.29
CA ARG A 342 14.59 -37.22 0.63
C ARG A 342 14.36 -37.97 1.91
N GLU A 343 15.24 -38.93 2.15
CA GLU A 343 15.29 -39.61 3.42
C GLU A 343 16.00 -38.69 4.40
N LEU A 344 15.39 -38.50 5.55
CA LEU A 344 15.90 -37.66 6.62
C LEU A 344 15.84 -38.47 7.91
N GLY A 345 16.99 -39.03 8.29
CA GLY A 345 17.08 -40.08 9.31
C GLY A 345 16.11 -41.26 9.04
N PRO A 346 15.25 -41.64 10.00
CA PRO A 346 14.30 -42.74 9.81
C PRO A 346 13.04 -42.34 9.03
N TYR A 347 12.94 -41.09 8.54
CA TYR A 347 11.75 -40.59 7.87
C TYR A 347 11.94 -40.47 6.36
N ARG A 348 10.89 -40.85 5.63
CA ARG A 348 10.75 -40.61 4.20
C ARG A 348 9.88 -39.38 3.99
N LEU A 349 10.43 -38.29 3.50
CA LEU A 349 9.65 -37.08 3.20
C LEU A 349 8.79 -37.31 1.95
N LEU A 350 7.48 -37.05 2.04
CA LEU A 350 6.50 -37.28 0.98
C LEU A 350 6.14 -36.00 0.23
N ARG A 351 5.54 -35.02 0.92
CA ARG A 351 5.18 -33.71 0.36
C ARG A 351 5.36 -32.61 1.40
N GLN A 352 5.62 -31.39 0.96
CA GLN A 352 5.62 -30.23 1.85
C GLN A 352 4.18 -29.89 2.25
N ILE A 353 3.96 -29.62 3.54
CA ILE A 353 2.66 -29.26 4.12
C ILE A 353 2.67 -27.88 4.78
N GLY A 354 3.84 -27.28 4.99
CA GLY A 354 3.96 -25.93 5.49
C GLY A 354 5.31 -25.30 5.12
N GLU A 355 5.33 -23.98 4.99
CA GLU A 355 6.52 -23.19 4.77
C GLU A 355 6.54 -22.02 5.74
N GLY A 356 7.61 -21.90 6.52
CA GLY A 356 7.87 -20.76 7.39
C GLY A 356 9.16 -20.04 7.00
N ALA A 357 9.43 -18.88 7.62
CA ALA A 357 10.65 -18.11 7.37
C ALA A 357 11.94 -18.92 7.63
N ILE A 358 11.93 -19.74 8.68
CA ILE A 358 13.11 -20.49 9.17
C ILE A 358 13.07 -21.99 8.92
N SER A 359 11.92 -22.54 8.52
CA SER A 359 11.73 -24.00 8.43
C SER A 359 10.69 -24.39 7.38
N ASN A 360 10.84 -25.57 6.82
CA ASN A 360 9.81 -26.23 6.02
C ASN A 360 9.22 -27.41 6.80
N VAL A 361 7.92 -27.62 6.71
CA VAL A 361 7.24 -28.77 7.31
C VAL A 361 6.81 -29.71 6.19
N TYR A 362 7.17 -30.98 6.32
CA TYR A 362 6.84 -32.03 5.35
C TYR A 362 5.95 -33.08 6.00
N LEU A 363 4.92 -33.54 5.28
CA LEU A 363 4.33 -34.84 5.55
C LEU A 363 5.38 -35.90 5.20
N ALA A 364 5.65 -36.77 6.16
CA ALA A 364 6.62 -37.82 6.05
C ALA A 364 6.02 -39.14 6.56
N GLN A 365 6.70 -40.23 6.23
CA GLN A 365 6.37 -41.55 6.74
C GLN A 365 7.61 -42.15 7.41
N HIS A 366 7.46 -42.63 8.64
CA HIS A 366 8.54 -43.38 9.30
C HIS A 366 8.83 -44.67 8.50
N ARG A 367 10.09 -44.92 8.15
CA ARG A 367 10.47 -45.96 7.18
C ARG A 367 10.09 -47.38 7.63
N MET A 368 10.34 -47.69 8.90
CA MET A 368 10.05 -49.00 9.50
C MET A 368 8.58 -49.13 9.93
N LEU A 369 8.13 -48.25 10.83
CA LEU A 369 6.77 -48.28 11.39
C LEU A 369 5.65 -47.92 10.41
N LYS A 370 5.97 -47.36 9.23
CA LYS A 370 5.01 -46.85 8.23
C LYS A 370 4.00 -45.82 8.76
N ARG A 371 4.21 -45.30 9.97
CA ARG A 371 3.38 -44.28 10.62
C ARG A 371 3.58 -42.91 9.94
N PRO A 372 2.50 -42.14 9.69
CA PRO A 372 2.62 -40.75 9.23
C PRO A 372 3.20 -39.86 10.32
N ALA A 373 4.01 -38.88 9.92
CA ALA A 373 4.60 -37.88 10.79
C ALA A 373 4.71 -36.54 10.05
N ALA A 374 4.66 -35.43 10.79
CA ALA A 374 5.09 -34.13 10.29
C ALA A 374 6.56 -33.94 10.63
N VAL A 375 7.41 -33.70 9.64
CA VAL A 375 8.85 -33.47 9.83
C VAL A 375 9.17 -32.02 9.52
N LYS A 376 9.58 -31.27 10.53
CA LYS A 376 10.02 -29.88 10.38
C LYS A 376 11.54 -29.87 10.16
N VAL A 377 11.95 -29.29 9.05
CA VAL A 377 13.34 -29.21 8.59
C VAL A 377 13.75 -27.74 8.59
N LEU A 378 14.83 -27.41 9.26
CA LEU A 378 15.33 -26.03 9.33
C LEU A 378 16.03 -25.64 8.02
N LYS A 379 15.80 -24.41 7.54
CA LYS A 379 16.28 -23.93 6.22
C LYS A 379 17.78 -23.58 6.20
N THR A 380 18.44 -23.43 7.34
CA THR A 380 19.75 -22.77 7.43
C THR A 380 20.88 -23.75 7.76
N GLN A 381 21.91 -23.82 6.91
CA GLN A 381 23.18 -24.55 7.12
C GLN A 381 24.23 -23.75 7.93
N LYS A 382 23.86 -22.60 8.50
CA LYS A 382 24.73 -21.68 9.26
C LYS A 382 24.17 -21.38 10.66
N ALA A 383 23.57 -22.36 11.33
CA ALA A 383 23.31 -22.23 12.76
C ALA A 383 24.64 -22.39 13.51
N SER A 384 24.94 -21.50 14.46
CA SER A 384 26.10 -21.70 15.35
C SER A 384 25.89 -22.95 16.21
N ASP A 385 26.96 -23.61 16.62
CA ASP A 385 26.89 -24.79 17.49
C ASP A 385 26.09 -24.52 18.78
N GLU A 386 26.17 -23.29 19.29
CA GLU A 386 25.40 -22.82 20.44
C GLU A 386 23.88 -22.78 20.18
N TRP A 387 23.46 -22.36 18.98
CA TRP A 387 22.05 -22.33 18.59
C TRP A 387 21.49 -23.75 18.47
N ILE A 388 22.26 -24.67 17.87
CA ILE A 388 21.87 -26.08 17.73
C ILE A 388 21.75 -26.75 19.11
N ALA A 389 22.71 -26.52 20.02
CA ALA A 389 22.68 -27.08 21.37
C ALA A 389 21.47 -26.58 22.18
N ARG A 390 21.12 -25.28 22.07
CA ARG A 390 19.92 -24.73 22.69
C ARG A 390 18.64 -25.34 22.09
N PHE A 391 18.58 -25.45 20.76
CA PHE A 391 17.45 -26.06 20.06
C PHE A 391 17.22 -27.52 20.47
N GLN A 392 18.29 -28.32 20.53
CA GLN A 392 18.23 -29.71 20.99
C GLN A 392 17.70 -29.81 22.41
N ARG A 393 18.14 -28.91 23.30
CA ARG A 393 17.66 -28.86 24.69
C ARG A 393 16.17 -28.57 24.78
N GLU A 394 15.67 -27.61 24.00
CA GLU A 394 14.24 -27.27 24.01
C GLU A 394 13.40 -28.39 23.40
N VAL A 395 13.82 -29.01 22.29
CA VAL A 395 13.13 -30.20 21.73
C VAL A 395 13.10 -31.34 22.74
N GLN A 396 14.20 -31.57 23.46
CA GLN A 396 14.27 -32.60 24.50
C GLN A 396 13.30 -32.31 25.66
N LEU A 397 13.19 -31.05 26.10
CA LEU A 397 12.22 -30.66 27.12
C LEU A 397 10.77 -30.81 26.62
N SER A 398 10.48 -30.37 25.39
CA SER A 398 9.15 -30.52 24.79
C SER A 398 8.77 -31.99 24.56
N SER A 399 9.75 -32.88 24.29
CA SER A 399 9.49 -34.31 24.10
C SER A 399 9.06 -35.05 25.39
N GLN A 400 9.28 -34.44 26.56
CA GLN A 400 8.83 -34.96 27.86
C GLN A 400 7.36 -34.62 28.17
N LEU A 401 6.74 -33.76 27.36
CA LEU A 401 5.33 -33.43 27.49
C LEU A 401 4.47 -34.56 26.94
N HIS A 402 3.45 -34.96 27.69
CA HIS A 402 2.60 -36.12 27.41
C HIS A 402 1.11 -35.79 27.44
N HIS A 403 0.73 -34.55 27.76
CA HIS A 403 -0.66 -34.15 27.82
C HIS A 403 -1.32 -34.33 26.45
N PRO A 404 -2.56 -34.87 26.37
CA PRO A 404 -3.23 -35.10 25.11
C PRO A 404 -3.38 -33.85 24.23
N ASN A 405 -3.51 -32.66 24.84
CA ASN A 405 -3.58 -31.38 24.11
C ASN A 405 -2.23 -30.80 23.68
N THR A 406 -1.11 -31.46 23.98
CA THR A 406 0.24 -31.07 23.54
C THR A 406 0.64 -31.86 22.29
N ILE A 407 1.31 -31.21 21.34
CA ILE A 407 1.90 -31.90 20.17
C ILE A 407 2.94 -32.93 20.64
N ALA A 408 2.80 -34.18 20.19
CA ALA A 408 3.79 -35.23 20.48
C ALA A 408 4.99 -35.13 19.53
N ILE A 409 6.18 -34.92 20.09
CA ILE A 409 7.45 -35.03 19.35
C ILE A 409 7.91 -36.48 19.40
N TYR A 410 8.23 -37.05 18.24
CA TYR A 410 8.66 -38.44 18.12
C TYR A 410 10.18 -38.60 18.14
N ASP A 411 10.89 -37.73 17.44
CA ASP A 411 12.34 -37.86 17.25
C ASP A 411 12.94 -36.53 16.77
N TYR A 412 14.26 -36.39 16.90
CA TYR A 412 15.02 -35.28 16.30
C TYR A 412 16.40 -35.75 15.86
N GLY A 413 16.98 -35.06 14.89
CA GLY A 413 18.28 -35.44 14.37
C GLY A 413 18.83 -34.46 13.35
N THR A 414 19.93 -34.87 12.74
CA THR A 414 20.59 -34.13 11.66
C THR A 414 20.56 -34.96 10.39
N GLY A 415 20.15 -34.36 9.28
CA GLY A 415 20.17 -34.95 7.96
C GLY A 415 21.58 -35.16 7.43
N SER A 416 21.68 -35.90 6.32
CA SER A 416 22.96 -36.18 5.67
C SER A 416 23.64 -34.94 5.10
N THR A 417 22.91 -33.82 4.93
CA THR A 417 23.47 -32.54 4.47
C THR A 417 23.64 -31.51 5.59
N GLY A 418 23.59 -31.96 6.86
CA GLY A 418 23.80 -31.12 8.04
C GLY A 418 22.55 -30.35 8.49
N GLU A 419 21.40 -30.56 7.85
CA GLU A 419 20.14 -29.91 8.23
C GLU A 419 19.55 -30.55 9.48
N PHE A 420 19.29 -29.75 10.50
CA PHE A 420 18.59 -30.25 11.69
C PHE A 420 17.09 -30.41 11.40
N TYR A 421 16.51 -31.47 11.95
CA TYR A 421 15.08 -31.75 11.87
C TYR A 421 14.53 -32.31 13.17
N TYR A 422 13.22 -32.15 13.35
CA TYR A 422 12.47 -32.95 14.31
C TYR A 422 11.18 -33.46 13.67
N ALA A 423 10.77 -34.63 14.12
CA ALA A 423 9.56 -35.31 13.69
C ALA A 423 8.53 -35.25 14.83
N MET A 424 7.30 -34.91 14.46
CA MET A 424 6.17 -34.79 15.38
C MET A 424 4.94 -35.48 14.81
N GLU A 425 3.91 -35.61 15.63
CA GLU A 425 2.64 -36.17 15.19
C GLU A 425 2.07 -35.38 14.00
N TYR A 426 1.60 -36.14 13.00
CA TYR A 426 0.86 -35.53 11.91
C TYR A 426 -0.59 -35.35 12.36
N LEU A 427 -1.08 -34.12 12.29
CA LEU A 427 -2.42 -33.74 12.71
C LEU A 427 -3.30 -33.45 11.49
N GLU A 428 -4.49 -34.02 11.50
CA GLU A 428 -5.55 -33.72 10.54
C GLU A 428 -6.54 -32.76 11.20
N GLY A 429 -6.49 -31.50 10.79
CA GLY A 429 -7.26 -30.42 11.42
C GLY A 429 -6.98 -29.07 10.79
N LEU A 430 -7.55 -28.02 11.39
CA LEU A 430 -7.36 -26.63 10.98
C LEU A 430 -6.63 -25.88 12.08
N SER A 431 -5.74 -24.95 11.74
CA SER A 431 -5.29 -23.97 12.73
C SER A 431 -6.46 -23.07 13.16
N LEU A 432 -6.41 -22.48 14.35
CA LEU A 432 -7.44 -21.53 14.77
C LEU A 432 -7.47 -20.29 13.86
N ALA A 433 -6.35 -19.94 13.22
CA ALA A 433 -6.31 -18.91 12.18
C ALA A 433 -7.19 -19.30 10.98
N ASP A 434 -6.95 -20.50 10.42
CA ASP A 434 -7.71 -21.00 9.26
C ASP A 434 -9.18 -21.18 9.59
N LEU A 435 -9.50 -21.60 10.83
CA LEU A 435 -10.86 -21.77 11.31
C LEU A 435 -11.63 -20.44 11.27
N VAL A 436 -11.06 -19.37 11.81
CA VAL A 436 -11.69 -18.04 11.82
C VAL A 436 -11.72 -17.43 10.42
N GLU A 437 -10.66 -17.59 9.62
CA GLU A 437 -10.65 -17.11 8.23
C GLU A 437 -11.75 -17.78 7.40
N ARG A 438 -11.97 -19.08 7.60
CA ARG A 438 -12.96 -19.84 6.82
C ARG A 438 -14.38 -19.63 7.31
N TYR A 439 -14.60 -19.61 8.62
CA TYR A 439 -15.94 -19.68 9.21
C TYR A 439 -16.35 -18.44 10.01
N GLY A 440 -15.47 -17.46 10.17
CA GLY A 440 -15.70 -16.25 10.95
C GLY A 440 -15.50 -16.43 12.46
N PRO A 441 -15.94 -15.44 13.25
CA PRO A 441 -15.84 -15.47 14.71
C PRO A 441 -16.61 -16.66 15.31
N LEU A 442 -16.18 -17.13 16.48
CA LEU A 442 -16.73 -18.30 17.16
C LEU A 442 -17.67 -17.91 18.32
N PRO A 443 -18.72 -18.71 18.61
CA PRO A 443 -19.58 -18.52 19.77
C PRO A 443 -18.81 -18.60 21.11
N PRO A 444 -19.22 -17.85 22.15
CA PRO A 444 -18.55 -17.82 23.45
C PRO A 444 -18.28 -19.18 24.09
N ALA A 445 -19.26 -20.08 24.08
CA ALA A 445 -19.14 -21.43 24.64
C ALA A 445 -18.02 -22.24 23.95
N ARG A 446 -17.95 -22.16 22.62
CA ARG A 446 -16.92 -22.87 21.83
C ARG A 446 -15.54 -22.27 22.07
N THR A 447 -15.43 -20.95 22.11
CA THR A 447 -14.16 -20.28 22.42
C THR A 447 -13.66 -20.70 23.80
N ALA A 448 -14.52 -20.64 24.84
CA ALA A 448 -14.13 -21.05 26.18
C ALA A 448 -13.68 -22.52 26.23
N TYR A 449 -14.39 -23.41 25.52
CA TYR A 449 -14.04 -24.83 25.39
C TYR A 449 -12.66 -25.05 24.74
N ILE A 450 -12.35 -24.32 23.67
CA ILE A 450 -11.05 -24.38 22.99
C ILE A 450 -9.93 -23.85 23.88
N LEU A 451 -10.11 -22.67 24.49
CA LEU A 451 -9.11 -22.06 25.36
C LEU A 451 -8.81 -22.93 26.57
N ARG A 452 -9.83 -23.57 27.16
CA ARG A 452 -9.67 -24.46 28.31
C ARG A 452 -8.80 -25.67 27.99
N GLN A 453 -8.93 -26.25 26.79
CA GLN A 453 -8.05 -27.33 26.34
C GLN A 453 -6.62 -26.83 26.09
N ALA A 454 -6.44 -25.63 25.53
CA ALA A 454 -5.12 -25.02 25.38
C ALA A 454 -4.45 -24.77 26.73
N CYS A 455 -5.20 -24.33 27.75
CA CYS A 455 -4.71 -24.20 29.13
C CYS A 455 -4.15 -25.51 29.67
N ALA A 456 -4.72 -26.67 29.29
CA ALA A 456 -4.26 -27.96 29.79
C ALA A 456 -2.87 -28.35 29.26
N SER A 457 -2.57 -28.01 28.00
CA SER A 457 -1.21 -28.14 27.43
C SER A 457 -0.22 -27.18 28.09
N LEU A 458 -0.61 -25.92 28.24
CA LEU A 458 0.22 -24.89 28.88
C LEU A 458 0.49 -25.21 30.36
N TRP A 459 -0.47 -25.78 31.07
CA TRP A 459 -0.31 -26.20 32.46
C TRP A 459 0.78 -27.24 32.63
N GLU A 460 0.77 -28.29 31.80
CA GLU A 460 1.82 -29.32 31.83
C GLU A 460 3.19 -28.70 31.54
N ALA A 461 3.28 -27.88 30.49
CA ALA A 461 4.53 -27.22 30.12
C ALA A 461 5.08 -26.32 31.24
N HIS A 462 4.23 -25.46 31.81
CA HIS A 462 4.59 -24.57 32.92
C HIS A 462 5.02 -25.36 34.15
N GLY A 463 4.37 -26.50 34.43
CA GLY A 463 4.75 -27.42 35.51
C GLY A 463 6.14 -28.04 35.34
N CYS A 464 6.59 -28.21 34.10
CA CYS A 464 7.95 -28.64 33.75
C CYS A 464 8.95 -27.48 33.59
N GLY A 465 8.56 -26.25 33.92
CA GLY A 465 9.39 -25.05 33.77
C GLY A 465 9.57 -24.57 32.33
N LEU A 466 8.74 -25.06 31.40
CA LEU A 466 8.76 -24.67 29.99
C LEU A 466 7.68 -23.62 29.72
N VAL A 467 8.09 -22.45 29.21
CA VAL A 467 7.18 -21.38 28.75
C VAL A 467 7.10 -21.42 27.23
N HIS A 468 5.89 -21.37 26.66
CA HIS A 468 5.67 -21.57 25.23
C HIS A 468 6.16 -20.39 24.38
N ARG A 469 5.91 -19.15 24.80
CA ARG A 469 6.40 -17.87 24.21
C ARG A 469 5.96 -17.55 22.77
N ASP A 470 5.33 -18.46 22.04
CA ASP A 470 4.78 -18.21 20.70
C ASP A 470 3.32 -18.65 20.56
N ILE A 471 2.50 -18.48 21.61
CA ILE A 471 1.06 -18.75 21.53
C ILE A 471 0.41 -17.76 20.56
N LYS A 472 -0.28 -18.30 19.55
CA LYS A 472 -1.00 -17.55 18.50
C LYS A 472 -1.96 -18.51 17.77
N PRO A 473 -2.94 -18.00 17.00
CA PRO A 473 -3.94 -18.86 16.36
C PRO A 473 -3.35 -19.90 15.39
N GLN A 474 -2.21 -19.61 14.76
CA GLN A 474 -1.54 -20.56 13.85
C GLN A 474 -0.88 -21.75 14.59
N ASN A 475 -0.54 -21.59 15.87
CA ASN A 475 0.13 -22.61 16.68
C ASN A 475 -0.85 -23.40 17.56
N ILE A 476 -2.16 -23.25 17.35
CA ILE A 476 -3.18 -24.05 18.02
C ILE A 476 -4.04 -24.66 16.92
N MET A 477 -4.08 -25.98 16.87
CA MET A 477 -4.87 -26.73 15.90
C MET A 477 -6.12 -27.33 16.53
N LEU A 478 -7.21 -27.28 15.79
CA LEU A 478 -8.45 -27.95 16.08
C LEU A 478 -8.55 -29.19 15.18
N CYS A 479 -8.46 -30.35 15.80
CA CYS A 479 -8.30 -31.64 15.13
C CYS A 479 -9.54 -32.52 15.30
N GLN A 480 -9.64 -33.54 14.44
CA GLN A 480 -10.51 -34.69 14.69
C GLN A 480 -9.67 -35.88 15.13
N ILE A 481 -9.76 -36.27 16.40
CA ILE A 481 -8.98 -37.38 16.96
C ILE A 481 -9.94 -38.48 17.41
N ARG A 482 -9.75 -39.70 16.90
CA ARG A 482 -10.56 -40.89 17.27
C ARG A 482 -12.08 -40.67 17.13
N GLY A 483 -12.50 -39.85 16.17
CA GLY A 483 -13.91 -39.52 15.94
C GLY A 483 -14.47 -38.40 16.82
N GLU A 484 -13.66 -37.80 17.69
CA GLU A 484 -14.00 -36.60 18.45
C GLU A 484 -13.50 -35.36 17.71
N ARG A 485 -14.40 -34.42 17.46
CA ARG A 485 -14.11 -33.12 16.84
C ARG A 485 -13.92 -32.06 17.92
N ASP A 486 -13.34 -30.93 17.53
CA ASP A 486 -12.95 -29.85 18.44
C ASP A 486 -11.87 -30.26 19.46
N PHE A 487 -11.03 -31.24 19.11
CA PHE A 487 -9.91 -31.63 19.95
C PHE A 487 -8.71 -30.68 19.71
N VAL A 488 -8.26 -29.99 20.75
CA VAL A 488 -7.19 -28.99 20.62
C VAL A 488 -5.80 -29.64 20.72
N LYS A 489 -4.90 -29.22 19.84
CA LYS A 489 -3.47 -29.52 19.89
C LYS A 489 -2.67 -28.22 19.83
N VAL A 490 -1.91 -27.94 20.88
CA VAL A 490 -0.98 -26.81 20.92
C VAL A 490 0.35 -27.26 20.32
N LEU A 491 0.83 -26.49 19.33
CA LEU A 491 1.99 -26.77 18.51
C LEU A 491 3.18 -25.88 18.88
N ASP A 492 4.38 -26.33 18.55
CA ASP A 492 5.59 -25.48 18.44
C ASP A 492 5.87 -24.64 19.70
N PHE A 493 6.35 -25.30 20.76
CA PHE A 493 6.89 -24.66 21.97
C PHE A 493 8.16 -23.87 21.66
N GLY A 494 8.00 -22.70 21.03
CA GLY A 494 8.95 -21.59 21.01
C GLY A 494 10.41 -21.94 20.77
N LEU A 495 10.69 -22.96 19.93
CA LEU A 495 12.00 -23.61 19.77
C LEU A 495 13.06 -22.67 19.17
N VAL A 496 13.50 -21.68 19.94
CA VAL A 496 14.49 -20.63 19.68
C VAL A 496 13.99 -19.37 18.95
N LYS A 497 13.60 -18.37 19.75
CA LYS A 497 13.61 -16.92 19.39
C LYS A 497 14.56 -16.05 20.21
N GLN A 498 15.42 -16.63 21.06
CA GLN A 498 16.47 -15.89 21.74
C GLN A 498 17.79 -15.96 20.95
N VAL A 499 18.01 -14.99 20.06
CA VAL A 499 19.36 -14.59 19.67
C VAL A 499 19.93 -13.78 20.85
N GLY A 500 20.35 -14.47 21.90
CA GLY A 500 20.99 -13.86 23.07
C GLY A 500 22.51 -13.99 22.96
N GLY A 501 23.16 -12.94 22.46
CA GLY A 501 24.62 -12.73 22.46
C GLY A 501 24.96 -11.32 21.99
N GLU A 502 25.51 -10.48 22.88
CA GLU A 502 26.23 -9.19 22.76
C GLU A 502 26.26 -8.36 21.44
N GLN A 503 25.19 -8.36 20.66
CA GLN A 503 25.02 -7.52 19.46
C GLN A 503 23.67 -6.79 19.56
N THR A 504 23.55 -5.91 20.54
CA THR A 504 22.31 -5.15 20.89
C THR A 504 21.84 -4.16 19.82
N ARG A 505 22.40 -4.19 18.60
CA ARG A 505 22.00 -3.32 17.47
C ARG A 505 21.38 -4.08 16.29
N ASP A 506 21.76 -5.35 16.07
CA ASP A 506 21.17 -6.18 15.00
C ASP A 506 19.97 -7.02 15.48
N LEU A 507 19.78 -7.16 16.79
CA LEU A 507 18.68 -7.93 17.37
C LEU A 507 17.30 -7.37 17.04
N THR A 508 17.17 -6.05 16.95
CA THR A 508 15.96 -5.34 16.50
C THR A 508 15.63 -5.65 15.04
N ARG A 509 16.64 -5.96 14.23
CA ARG A 509 16.49 -6.33 12.81
C ARG A 509 16.14 -7.81 12.61
N ALA A 510 16.54 -8.68 13.53
CA ALA A 510 16.12 -10.09 13.55
C ALA A 510 14.70 -10.27 14.11
N MET A 511 14.29 -9.46 15.10
CA MET A 511 12.89 -9.41 15.57
C MET A 511 11.92 -8.94 14.46
N ARG A 512 12.37 -8.11 13.51
CA ARG A 512 11.61 -7.71 12.31
C ARG A 512 11.24 -8.85 11.35
N ILE A 513 11.84 -10.04 11.48
CA ILE A 513 11.66 -11.14 10.50
C ILE A 513 10.86 -12.32 11.07
N LEU A 514 10.66 -12.41 12.39
CA LEU A 514 10.35 -13.70 13.04
C LEU A 514 9.01 -13.83 13.77
N GLY A 515 8.13 -12.82 13.78
CA GLY A 515 6.76 -13.04 14.24
C GLY A 515 5.91 -11.78 14.25
N THR A 516 4.62 -11.94 14.03
CA THR A 516 3.66 -10.84 14.11
C THR A 516 3.61 -10.33 15.56
N PRO A 517 3.92 -9.04 15.83
CA PRO A 517 3.94 -8.49 17.20
C PRO A 517 2.58 -8.58 17.93
N LEU A 518 1.50 -8.89 17.20
CA LEU A 518 0.10 -8.92 17.63
C LEU A 518 -0.20 -9.77 18.88
N TYR A 519 0.55 -10.85 19.11
CA TYR A 519 0.32 -11.77 20.24
C TYR A 519 1.47 -11.73 21.27
N MET A 520 2.37 -10.75 21.15
CA MET A 520 3.49 -10.59 22.07
C MET A 520 3.06 -9.81 23.31
N SER A 521 3.47 -10.30 24.49
CA SER A 521 3.22 -9.57 25.73
C SER A 521 4.13 -8.35 25.86
N PRO A 522 3.70 -7.27 26.55
CA PRO A 522 4.49 -6.05 26.72
C PRO A 522 5.89 -6.28 27.29
N GLU A 523 6.01 -7.14 28.30
CA GLU A 523 7.29 -7.48 28.92
C GLU A 523 8.23 -8.23 27.96
N ARG A 524 7.69 -9.05 27.05
CA ARG A 524 8.50 -9.75 26.05
C ARG A 524 9.04 -8.83 24.96
N ILE A 525 8.31 -7.75 24.64
CA ILE A 525 8.79 -6.68 23.75
C ILE A 525 9.92 -5.89 24.43
N ARG A 526 9.77 -5.59 25.72
CA ARG A 526 10.78 -4.81 26.49
C ARG A 526 12.05 -5.61 26.71
N ASN A 527 11.95 -6.81 27.28
CA ASN A 527 13.05 -7.69 27.59
C ASN A 527 12.69 -9.15 27.28
N PRO A 528 13.20 -9.73 26.18
CA PRO A 528 12.93 -11.11 25.80
C PRO A 528 13.36 -12.18 26.82
N SER A 529 14.23 -11.83 27.77
CA SER A 529 14.72 -12.72 28.85
C SER A 529 13.78 -12.85 30.04
N ASP A 530 12.87 -11.90 30.23
CA ASP A 530 12.13 -11.72 31.50
C ASP A 530 10.72 -12.31 31.46
N ALA A 531 10.33 -12.93 30.33
CA ALA A 531 9.00 -13.47 30.11
C ALA A 531 8.81 -14.86 30.76
N ASP A 532 8.02 -14.91 31.83
CA ASP A 532 7.54 -16.13 32.50
C ASP A 532 6.20 -16.64 31.93
N GLY A 533 5.56 -17.61 32.58
CA GLY A 533 4.28 -18.19 32.15
C GLY A 533 3.15 -17.18 31.94
N ARG A 534 3.21 -15.99 32.55
CA ARG A 534 2.21 -14.92 32.38
C ARG A 534 2.26 -14.27 31.00
N ALA A 535 3.35 -14.45 30.26
CA ALA A 535 3.43 -14.05 28.86
C ALA A 535 2.56 -14.96 27.96
N ASP A 536 2.45 -16.26 28.29
CA ASP A 536 1.56 -17.18 27.58
C ASP A 536 0.08 -16.89 27.91
N ILE A 537 -0.21 -16.46 29.14
CA ILE A 537 -1.56 -16.03 29.55
C ILE A 537 -2.02 -14.82 28.72
N TYR A 538 -1.16 -13.80 28.54
CA TYR A 538 -1.46 -12.67 27.68
C TYR A 538 -1.74 -13.10 26.24
N ALA A 539 -0.87 -13.94 25.68
CA ALA A 539 -1.02 -14.44 24.33
C ALA A 539 -2.30 -15.28 24.16
N LEU A 540 -2.68 -16.08 25.16
CA LEU A 540 -3.93 -16.84 25.17
C LEU A 540 -5.15 -15.91 25.22
N GLY A 541 -5.10 -14.82 26.00
CA GLY A 541 -6.12 -13.77 26.01
C GLY A 541 -6.29 -13.13 24.62
N ALA A 542 -5.19 -12.83 23.95
CA ALA A 542 -5.21 -12.29 22.58
C ALA A 542 -5.77 -13.30 21.55
N VAL A 543 -5.49 -14.59 21.71
CA VAL A 543 -6.16 -15.65 20.93
C VAL A 543 -7.67 -15.66 21.21
N GLY A 544 -8.09 -15.57 22.47
CA GLY A 544 -9.51 -15.51 22.85
C GLY A 544 -10.24 -14.32 22.22
N PHE A 545 -9.63 -13.13 22.26
CA PHE A 545 -10.15 -11.94 21.57
C PHE A 545 -10.32 -12.20 20.06
N PHE A 546 -9.31 -12.76 19.40
CA PHE A 546 -9.36 -13.06 17.97
C PHE A 546 -10.45 -14.07 17.62
N LEU A 547 -10.60 -15.14 18.42
CA LEU A 547 -11.64 -16.14 18.20
C LEU A 547 -13.05 -15.55 18.31
N LEU A 548 -13.29 -14.65 19.28
CA LEU A 548 -14.62 -14.09 19.54
C LEU A 548 -14.99 -12.96 18.57
N THR A 549 -14.01 -12.24 18.03
CA THR A 549 -14.25 -11.04 17.21
C THR A 549 -13.92 -11.24 15.74
N GLY A 550 -13.06 -12.20 15.40
CA GLY A 550 -12.44 -12.34 14.09
C GLY A 550 -11.45 -11.23 13.74
N LYS A 551 -11.16 -10.33 14.68
CA LYS A 551 -10.33 -9.13 14.49
C LYS A 551 -9.02 -9.24 15.25
N ARG A 552 -8.02 -8.48 14.79
CA ARG A 552 -6.76 -8.32 15.50
C ARG A 552 -6.97 -7.46 16.74
N LEU A 553 -6.14 -7.64 17.77
CA LEU A 553 -6.21 -6.85 19.00
C LEU A 553 -5.99 -5.35 18.73
N PHE A 554 -5.05 -5.04 17.82
CA PHE A 554 -4.77 -3.72 17.30
C PHE A 554 -4.60 -3.80 15.78
N GLU A 555 -5.26 -2.89 15.05
CA GLU A 555 -5.13 -2.74 13.60
C GLU A 555 -4.37 -1.45 13.31
N THR A 556 -3.14 -1.57 12.81
CA THR A 556 -2.29 -0.44 12.44
C THR A 556 -1.62 -0.66 11.10
N GLU A 557 -1.26 0.43 10.43
CA GLU A 557 -0.57 0.40 9.14
C GLU A 557 0.94 0.12 9.29
N THR A 558 1.53 0.43 10.44
CA THR A 558 2.97 0.24 10.69
C THR A 558 3.25 -0.68 11.90
N GLU A 559 4.38 -1.38 11.87
CA GLU A 559 4.87 -2.21 12.98
C GLU A 559 5.26 -1.40 14.22
N HIS A 560 5.71 -0.15 14.02
CA HIS A 560 6.07 0.76 15.10
C HIS A 560 4.82 1.15 15.91
N ASP A 561 3.73 1.50 15.24
CA ASP A 561 2.45 1.81 15.89
C ASP A 561 1.90 0.60 16.63
N LEU A 562 1.99 -0.60 16.02
CA LEU A 562 1.56 -1.82 16.69
C LEU A 562 2.32 -2.06 17.99
N THR A 563 3.63 -1.89 17.97
CA THR A 563 4.48 -2.03 19.17
C THR A 563 4.07 -1.03 20.24
N TYR A 564 3.82 0.22 19.86
CA TYR A 564 3.33 1.26 20.77
C TYR A 564 1.99 0.86 21.40
N HIS A 565 1.01 0.39 20.63
CA HIS A 565 -0.28 -0.02 21.16
C HIS A 565 -0.18 -1.23 22.08
N VAL A 566 0.63 -2.23 21.73
CA VAL A 566 0.86 -3.38 22.60
C VAL A 566 1.40 -2.91 23.95
N LEU A 567 2.31 -1.93 23.97
CA LEU A 567 2.94 -1.43 25.20
C LEU A 567 2.06 -0.47 26.01
N HIS A 568 1.21 0.33 25.36
CA HIS A 568 0.61 1.52 25.99
C HIS A 568 -0.91 1.64 25.86
N THR A 569 -1.57 0.87 24.99
CA THR A 569 -3.00 1.02 24.72
C THR A 569 -3.82 -0.10 25.36
N VAL A 570 -4.89 0.28 26.07
CA VAL A 570 -5.88 -0.66 26.58
C VAL A 570 -6.69 -1.21 25.40
N PRO A 571 -6.73 -2.54 25.19
CA PRO A 571 -7.55 -3.13 24.13
C PRO A 571 -9.03 -2.85 24.34
N LYS A 572 -9.79 -2.83 23.24
CA LYS A 572 -11.27 -2.81 23.33
C LYS A 572 -11.77 -4.08 24.03
N LEU A 573 -12.94 -3.97 24.67
CA LEU A 573 -13.61 -5.13 25.22
C LEU A 573 -14.10 -6.04 24.09
N VAL A 574 -14.15 -7.35 24.36
CA VAL A 574 -14.62 -8.33 23.38
C VAL A 574 -16.10 -8.09 23.08
N SER A 575 -16.89 -7.74 24.09
CA SER A 575 -18.33 -7.44 23.95
C SER A 575 -18.62 -6.26 23.01
N GLU A 576 -17.68 -5.33 22.82
CA GLU A 576 -17.83 -4.20 21.89
C GLU A 576 -17.61 -4.59 20.42
N CYS A 577 -16.93 -5.71 20.17
CA CYS A 577 -16.46 -6.09 18.84
C CYS A 577 -17.04 -7.41 18.33
N SER A 578 -17.46 -8.30 19.23
CA SER A 578 -17.99 -9.63 18.91
C SER A 578 -19.38 -9.54 18.27
N PRO A 579 -19.67 -10.34 17.22
CA PRO A 579 -21.02 -10.44 16.68
C PRO A 579 -21.98 -11.26 17.58
N PHE A 580 -21.45 -11.94 18.60
CA PHE A 580 -22.22 -12.71 19.59
C PHE A 580 -22.31 -11.96 20.92
N ALA A 581 -23.38 -12.19 21.66
CA ALA A 581 -23.49 -11.75 23.05
C ALA A 581 -22.44 -12.48 23.93
N VAL A 582 -21.47 -11.74 24.46
CA VAL A 582 -20.38 -12.27 25.29
C VAL A 582 -20.78 -12.15 26.77
N PRO A 583 -20.73 -13.24 27.56
CA PRO A 583 -20.94 -13.17 29.01
C PRO A 583 -19.92 -12.24 29.67
N ALA A 584 -20.36 -11.44 30.65
CA ALA A 584 -19.51 -10.45 31.32
C ALA A 584 -18.29 -11.10 31.98
N GLU A 585 -18.43 -12.31 32.52
CA GLU A 585 -17.35 -13.05 33.16
C GLU A 585 -16.27 -13.50 32.15
N LEU A 586 -16.67 -13.85 30.92
CA LEU A 586 -15.73 -14.19 29.86
C LEU A 586 -14.99 -12.95 29.36
N ASP A 587 -15.70 -11.85 29.16
CA ASP A 587 -15.10 -10.58 28.72
C ASP A 587 -14.10 -10.06 29.76
N ALA A 588 -14.47 -10.10 31.05
CA ALA A 588 -13.58 -9.75 32.15
C ALA A 588 -12.36 -10.66 32.25
N LEU A 589 -12.51 -11.97 32.02
CA LEU A 589 -11.38 -12.90 32.00
C LEU A 589 -10.39 -12.58 30.87
N ILE A 590 -10.89 -12.36 29.65
CA ILE A 590 -10.06 -11.98 28.50
C ILE A 590 -9.35 -10.64 28.76
N GLY A 591 -10.08 -9.65 29.27
CA GLY A 591 -9.52 -8.36 29.68
C GLY A 591 -8.38 -8.50 30.70
N ARG A 592 -8.60 -9.30 31.77
CA ARG A 592 -7.56 -9.58 32.78
C ARG A 592 -6.34 -10.29 32.19
N CYS A 593 -6.51 -11.20 31.23
CA CYS A 593 -5.36 -11.83 30.56
C CYS A 593 -4.55 -10.81 29.76
N LEU A 594 -5.22 -9.81 29.18
CA LEU A 594 -4.64 -8.76 28.33
C LEU A 594 -4.09 -7.54 29.09
N GLU A 595 -4.09 -7.59 30.43
CA GLU A 595 -3.51 -6.54 31.25
C GLU A 595 -2.04 -6.29 30.89
N LYS A 596 -1.64 -5.01 30.89
CA LYS A 596 -0.27 -4.65 30.51
C LYS A 596 0.73 -4.99 31.59
N ASP A 597 0.34 -4.80 32.85
CA ASP A 597 1.09 -5.26 34.00
C ASP A 597 0.89 -6.76 34.20
N ALA A 598 1.99 -7.53 34.15
CA ALA A 598 1.96 -8.98 34.39
C ALA A 598 1.47 -9.33 35.81
N ALA A 599 1.65 -8.44 36.80
CA ALA A 599 1.15 -8.66 38.16
C ALA A 599 -0.39 -8.52 38.26
N ALA A 600 -1.03 -7.83 37.32
CA ALA A 600 -2.49 -7.68 37.28
C ALA A 600 -3.21 -8.83 36.55
N ARG A 601 -2.45 -9.67 35.82
CA ARG A 601 -2.99 -10.86 35.13
C ARG A 601 -3.33 -11.98 36.12
N PRO A 602 -4.08 -13.02 35.71
CA PRO A 602 -4.06 -14.30 36.41
C PRO A 602 -2.61 -14.77 36.59
N GLN A 603 -2.25 -15.22 37.79
CA GLN A 603 -0.83 -15.52 38.10
C GLN A 603 -0.43 -16.93 37.68
N SER A 604 -1.40 -17.77 37.31
CA SER A 604 -1.17 -19.11 36.77
C SER A 604 -2.18 -19.45 35.68
N ILE A 605 -1.79 -20.33 34.76
CA ILE A 605 -2.70 -20.83 33.72
C ILE A 605 -3.85 -21.66 34.31
N ILE A 606 -3.67 -22.20 35.52
CA ILE A 606 -4.70 -22.92 36.28
C ILE A 606 -5.84 -21.98 36.64
N GLU A 607 -5.56 -20.75 37.10
CA GLU A 607 -6.60 -19.76 37.38
C GLU A 607 -7.45 -19.45 36.16
N VAL A 608 -6.82 -19.34 34.98
CA VAL A 608 -7.53 -19.16 33.71
C VAL A 608 -8.40 -20.37 33.39
N ALA A 609 -7.85 -21.58 33.53
CA ALA A 609 -8.59 -22.83 33.30
C ALA A 609 -9.80 -22.95 34.23
N SER A 610 -9.64 -22.66 35.53
CA SER A 610 -10.73 -22.70 36.51
C SER A 610 -11.83 -21.68 36.22
N ALA A 611 -11.47 -20.47 35.78
CA ALA A 611 -12.45 -19.47 35.35
C ALA A 611 -13.24 -19.92 34.11
N LEU A 612 -12.55 -20.54 33.13
CA LEU A 612 -13.19 -21.11 31.95
C LEU A 612 -14.08 -22.32 32.30
N ASP A 613 -13.67 -23.17 33.25
CA ASP A 613 -14.47 -24.30 33.73
C ASP A 613 -15.78 -23.81 34.36
N GLY A 614 -15.73 -22.78 35.21
CA GLY A 614 -16.94 -22.17 35.80
C GLY A 614 -17.89 -21.59 34.75
N LEU A 615 -17.35 -20.96 33.71
CA LEU A 615 -18.12 -20.49 32.56
C LEU A 615 -18.80 -21.64 31.79
N LEU A 616 -18.07 -22.72 31.52
CA LEU A 616 -18.57 -23.88 30.77
C LEU A 616 -19.68 -24.66 31.49
N VAL A 617 -19.83 -24.51 32.81
CA VAL A 617 -21.00 -25.03 33.54
C VAL A 617 -22.29 -24.36 33.08
N HIS A 618 -22.25 -23.05 32.84
CA HIS A 618 -23.43 -22.25 32.47
C HIS A 618 -23.61 -22.13 30.95
N MET A 619 -22.53 -22.23 30.18
CA MET A 619 -22.54 -22.22 28.72
C MET A 619 -21.79 -23.43 28.13
N PRO A 620 -22.34 -24.64 28.27
CA PRO A 620 -21.65 -25.85 27.82
C PRO A 620 -21.49 -25.87 26.29
N TRP A 621 -20.35 -26.42 25.85
CA TRP A 621 -20.10 -26.78 24.46
C TRP A 621 -20.05 -28.31 24.33
N THR A 622 -21.24 -28.90 24.19
CA THR A 622 -21.45 -30.34 24.19
C THR A 622 -21.10 -30.99 22.85
N ARG A 623 -20.90 -32.32 22.87
CA ARG A 623 -20.71 -33.12 21.64
C ARG A 623 -21.80 -32.89 20.60
N SER A 624 -23.06 -32.78 21.04
CA SER A 624 -24.19 -32.50 20.14
C SER A 624 -24.05 -31.13 19.46
N GLN A 625 -23.61 -30.09 20.18
CA GLN A 625 -23.36 -28.77 19.61
C GLN A 625 -22.16 -28.77 18.65
N ILE A 626 -21.09 -29.50 18.99
CA ILE A 626 -19.93 -29.69 18.10
C ILE A 626 -20.38 -30.32 16.77
N ASP A 627 -21.12 -31.43 16.84
CA ASP A 627 -21.57 -32.15 15.65
C ASP A 627 -22.54 -31.30 14.82
N ALA A 628 -23.47 -30.59 15.47
CA ALA A 628 -24.38 -29.67 14.80
C ALA A 628 -23.64 -28.51 14.12
N TRP A 629 -22.64 -27.93 14.78
CA TRP A 629 -21.85 -26.84 14.20
C TRP A 629 -21.14 -27.30 12.93
N TRP A 630 -20.41 -28.42 12.99
CA TRP A 630 -19.70 -28.95 11.82
C TRP A 630 -20.65 -29.40 10.71
N LYS A 631 -21.82 -29.96 11.03
CA LYS A 631 -22.83 -30.31 10.03
C LYS A 631 -23.33 -29.07 9.25
N ASN A 632 -23.48 -27.94 9.93
CA ASN A 632 -24.02 -26.72 9.33
C ASN A 632 -22.96 -25.88 8.60
N HIS A 633 -21.71 -25.91 9.08
CA HIS A 633 -20.65 -25.02 8.60
C HIS A 633 -19.62 -25.72 7.70
N TRP A 634 -19.54 -27.06 7.65
CA TRP A 634 -18.53 -27.72 6.82
C TRP A 634 -18.64 -27.32 5.34
N VAL A 635 -17.50 -26.96 4.75
CA VAL A 635 -17.36 -26.61 3.33
C VAL A 635 -16.25 -27.48 2.76
N ASN A 636 -16.51 -28.18 1.66
CA ASN A 636 -15.48 -29.00 1.00
C ASN A 636 -14.33 -28.11 0.49
N GLU A 637 -13.10 -28.62 0.52
CA GLU A 637 -11.97 -27.95 -0.14
C GLU A 637 -12.24 -27.82 -1.64
N GLY A 638 -12.27 -26.58 -2.16
CA GLY A 638 -12.51 -26.28 -3.58
C GLY A 638 -13.83 -25.57 -3.90
N ASP A 639 -14.72 -25.38 -2.93
CA ASP A 639 -15.98 -24.64 -3.12
C ASP A 639 -15.86 -23.20 -2.57
N PRO A 640 -15.78 -22.16 -3.43
CA PRO A 640 -15.61 -20.76 -3.02
C PRO A 640 -16.87 -20.14 -2.37
N GLY A 641 -18.03 -20.80 -2.42
CA GLY A 641 -19.32 -20.21 -2.06
C GLY A 641 -19.56 -19.94 -0.56
N ARG A 642 -18.64 -20.28 0.34
CA ARG A 642 -18.78 -20.13 1.80
C ARG A 642 -17.45 -19.85 2.52
N ARG A 643 -16.60 -18.97 1.99
CA ARG A 643 -15.64 -18.27 2.86
C ARG A 643 -16.38 -17.15 3.58
N PHE A 644 -16.11 -16.93 4.86
CA PHE A 644 -16.70 -15.82 5.60
C PHE A 644 -16.30 -14.49 4.93
N THR A 645 -17.23 -13.89 4.18
CA THR A 645 -17.10 -12.51 3.72
C THR A 645 -17.47 -11.61 4.88
N ALA A 646 -16.52 -10.80 5.37
CA ALA A 646 -16.82 -9.78 6.37
C ALA A 646 -18.00 -8.91 5.90
N PRO A 647 -18.88 -8.43 6.80
CA PRO A 647 -19.89 -7.46 6.41
C PRO A 647 -19.17 -6.26 5.78
N SER A 648 -19.56 -5.88 4.57
CA SER A 648 -19.16 -4.60 3.98
C SER A 648 -19.58 -3.49 4.94
N SER A 649 -18.60 -2.74 5.42
CA SER A 649 -18.74 -1.57 6.31
C SER A 649 -19.73 -0.54 5.77
#